data_AF-A0A5Q4BC74-F1
#
_entry.id   AF-A0A5Q4BC74-F1
#
_cell.length_a   1.000
_cell.length_b   1.000
_cell.length_c   1.000
_cell.angle_alpha   90.00
_cell.angle_beta   90.00
_cell.angle_gamma   90.00
#
_symmetry.space_group_name_H-M   'P 1'
#
loop_
_entity.id
_entity.type
_entity.pdbx_description
1 polymer ?
#
loop_
_entity_poly.entity_id
_entity_poly.type
_entity_poly.pdbx_seq_one_letter_code
_entity_poly.pdbx_strand_id
1 'polypeptide(L)'
;MNLRVSDECWARWGAVIRHLAKDYGFPASTKSQLKMFLRLYRGGGSTFRNKRECWRFVIDTIRRDNVIHNIVAITLTSESKQKPRYNGAVITRACDVHPNPGGDDFVGAPDLQWVVVTSGGESYQHCCGKECNSLERCHAARTLRNNWEMTRLCIIQKAYEQEVIALRDHIETLSAQVEEKNASRKKWKESSRKWRDQNSHLNETVSTVTQELAMANTEFNATIDSMTKDLKGAKLGNDLLRARVQTLVRENKSLSTREAINETQKMNRVQQHVDNNNNNNNNNTYLASRQTKDENTALKEQNKILERKIQDMERKISGLLGEKARLQEQLDNTLKEAKALAQETKVMGENCGNADIKIKELSDGVKNLKDDMARAELNHAISEENMRVQIDRLTGANTKLESEKKGLGNGLATLEAKNRDLAAQAKRDAATIGKLEATARLNDDRARQLETTLDKTRRESEGKARQHAEQRDIRERDIRERDIRERDIRERDIRERDDTTRRHLRDERHHPQSLPARELERQSAISREAHERAADLRSKLDAAELLMEAKAAEMAALERKCSAAEARARAAEGKSGGGGEAASTTSRDEETRARLRELERRCAEKTAAAFEWQAKCEDRNTYTLSLEKDVEEMRGVMEGVLSRVSVHQGRKRRRTEGPDFKV
;
A
#
# COMPACT_ATOMS: atom_id res chain seq x y z
N MET A 1 1.00 4.54 -19.80
CA MET A 1 0.98 3.19 -19.19
C MET A 1 -0.45 2.63 -19.28
N ASN A 2 -0.60 1.37 -19.69
CA ASN A 2 -1.91 0.74 -19.90
C ASN A 2 -2.38 0.01 -18.63
N LEU A 3 -2.90 0.73 -17.65
CA LEU A 3 -3.48 0.12 -16.43
C LEU A 3 -4.65 -0.80 -16.79
N ARG A 4 -4.67 -1.99 -16.18
CA ARG A 4 -5.72 -3.01 -16.25
C ARG A 4 -6.32 -3.22 -14.86
N VAL A 5 -7.61 -3.47 -14.80
CA VAL A 5 -8.32 -3.87 -13.56
C VAL A 5 -8.60 -5.37 -13.69
N SER A 6 -8.23 -6.16 -12.69
CA SER A 6 -8.52 -7.60 -12.69
C SER A 6 -10.05 -7.86 -12.70
N ASP A 7 -10.47 -9.00 -13.23
CA ASP A 7 -11.89 -9.40 -13.17
C ASP A 7 -12.37 -9.57 -11.74
N GLU A 8 -11.52 -10.12 -10.87
CA GLU A 8 -11.78 -10.25 -9.44
C GLU A 8 -11.98 -8.89 -8.75
N CYS A 9 -11.14 -7.89 -9.04
CA CYS A 9 -11.31 -6.54 -8.50
C CYS A 9 -12.65 -5.93 -8.92
N TRP A 10 -13.02 -6.10 -10.18
CA TRP A 10 -14.28 -5.58 -10.70
C TRP A 10 -15.49 -6.33 -10.13
N ALA A 11 -15.42 -7.65 -9.97
CA ALA A 11 -16.45 -8.41 -9.29
C ALA A 11 -16.67 -7.86 -7.88
N ARG A 12 -15.58 -7.64 -7.12
CA ARG A 12 -15.65 -7.16 -5.73
C ARG A 12 -16.22 -5.75 -5.59
N TRP A 13 -15.83 -4.81 -6.47
CA TRP A 13 -16.12 -3.38 -6.30
C TRP A 13 -17.12 -2.80 -7.30
N GLY A 14 -17.54 -3.58 -8.30
CA GLY A 14 -18.39 -3.09 -9.38
C GLY A 14 -19.75 -2.57 -8.89
N ALA A 15 -20.32 -3.15 -7.84
CA ALA A 15 -21.58 -2.70 -7.23
C ALA A 15 -21.42 -1.31 -6.58
N VAL A 16 -20.42 -1.14 -5.71
CA VAL A 16 -20.08 0.15 -5.08
C VAL A 16 -19.83 1.22 -6.14
N ILE A 17 -19.03 0.90 -7.15
CA ILE A 17 -18.66 1.85 -8.20
C ILE A 17 -19.88 2.30 -9.00
N ARG A 18 -20.81 1.38 -9.32
CA ARG A 18 -22.09 1.72 -9.97
C ARG A 18 -22.95 2.63 -9.09
N HIS A 19 -23.03 2.35 -7.79
CA HIS A 19 -23.76 3.18 -6.84
C HIS A 19 -23.16 4.59 -6.73
N LEU A 20 -21.82 4.69 -6.58
CA LEU A 20 -21.11 5.97 -6.54
C LEU A 20 -21.29 6.78 -7.84
N ALA A 21 -21.34 6.10 -9.00
CA ALA A 21 -21.58 6.76 -10.27
C ALA A 21 -22.99 7.34 -10.36
N LYS A 22 -23.98 6.61 -9.83
CA LYS A 22 -25.39 6.99 -9.85
C LYS A 22 -25.68 8.15 -8.89
N ASP A 23 -25.22 8.05 -7.63
CA ASP A 23 -25.69 8.92 -6.55
C ASP A 23 -24.69 10.03 -6.18
N TYR A 24 -23.41 9.87 -6.54
CA TYR A 24 -22.33 10.81 -6.18
C TYR A 24 -21.55 11.35 -7.38
N GLY A 25 -21.93 10.97 -8.61
CA GLY A 25 -21.28 11.45 -9.83
C GLY A 25 -19.87 10.91 -10.05
N PHE A 26 -19.56 9.72 -9.53
CA PHE A 26 -18.29 9.06 -9.78
C PHE A 26 -18.10 8.77 -11.29
N PRO A 27 -16.90 9.00 -11.87
CA PRO A 27 -16.69 9.06 -13.31
C PRO A 27 -16.72 7.72 -14.06
N ALA A 28 -17.05 6.62 -13.38
CA ALA A 28 -17.10 5.30 -13.98
C ALA A 28 -18.22 4.45 -13.41
N SER A 29 -19.06 3.88 -14.27
CA SER A 29 -20.10 2.91 -13.91
C SER A 29 -19.83 1.51 -14.48
N THR A 30 -18.79 1.36 -15.32
CA THR A 30 -18.38 0.08 -15.93
C THR A 30 -16.89 -0.18 -15.76
N LYS A 31 -16.47 -1.46 -15.88
CA LYS A 31 -15.05 -1.86 -15.79
C LYS A 31 -14.18 -1.09 -16.78
N SER A 32 -14.68 -0.93 -18.00
CA SER A 32 -14.01 -0.22 -19.08
C SER A 32 -13.86 1.27 -18.78
N GLN A 33 -14.90 1.90 -18.24
CA GLN A 33 -14.83 3.30 -17.81
C GLN A 33 -13.91 3.49 -16.62
N LEU A 34 -13.91 2.57 -15.65
CA LEU A 34 -12.99 2.62 -14.50
C LEU A 34 -11.54 2.53 -14.98
N LYS A 35 -11.27 1.58 -15.88
CA LYS A 35 -9.96 1.43 -16.53
C LYS A 35 -9.55 2.71 -17.26
N MET A 36 -10.47 3.34 -17.99
CA MET A 36 -10.19 4.59 -18.71
C MET A 36 -9.94 5.76 -17.76
N PHE A 37 -10.74 5.87 -16.70
CA PHE A 37 -10.58 6.86 -15.66
C PHE A 37 -9.22 6.74 -14.96
N LEU A 38 -8.80 5.53 -14.59
CA LEU A 38 -7.51 5.29 -13.93
C LEU A 38 -6.32 5.54 -14.87
N ARG A 39 -6.49 5.37 -16.20
CA ARG A 39 -5.47 5.70 -17.21
C ARG A 39 -5.20 7.19 -17.36
N LEU A 40 -6.18 8.05 -17.04
CA LEU A 40 -6.00 9.51 -17.10
C LEU A 40 -5.06 10.01 -16.00
N TYR A 41 -4.80 9.19 -14.98
CA TYR A 41 -3.89 9.52 -13.90
C TYR A 41 -2.44 9.29 -14.32
N ARG A 42 -1.64 10.36 -14.31
CA ARG A 42 -0.21 10.33 -14.70
C ARG A 42 0.74 9.91 -13.57
N GLY A 43 0.22 9.68 -12.36
CA GLY A 43 1.03 9.31 -11.19
C GLY A 43 1.41 7.82 -11.16
N GLY A 44 2.62 7.53 -10.69
CA GLY A 44 3.11 6.17 -10.46
C GLY A 44 2.60 5.49 -9.17
N GLY A 45 1.67 6.12 -8.43
CA GLY A 45 1.23 5.64 -7.10
C GLY A 45 0.10 4.61 -7.11
N SER A 46 -0.20 4.06 -5.92
CA SER A 46 -1.34 3.19 -5.60
C SER A 46 -2.62 3.95 -5.26
N THR A 47 -2.54 5.29 -5.16
CA THR A 47 -3.66 6.17 -4.80
C THR A 47 -4.05 7.07 -5.97
N PHE A 48 -5.33 7.03 -6.35
CA PHE A 48 -5.90 7.81 -7.45
C PHE A 48 -6.84 8.88 -6.88
N ARG A 49 -6.68 10.12 -7.32
CA ARG A 49 -7.49 11.25 -6.86
C ARG A 49 -8.29 11.83 -8.01
N ASN A 50 -9.57 12.10 -7.78
CA ASN A 50 -10.39 12.84 -8.72
C ASN A 50 -11.19 13.91 -7.99
N LYS A 51 -11.22 15.09 -8.60
CA LYS A 51 -11.94 16.25 -8.10
C LYS A 51 -13.09 16.56 -9.07
N ARG A 52 -14.32 16.59 -8.57
CA ARG A 52 -15.53 17.04 -9.27
C ARG A 52 -16.14 18.23 -8.53
N GLU A 53 -17.10 18.88 -9.16
CA GLU A 53 -17.73 20.11 -8.66
C GLU A 53 -18.33 19.97 -7.25
N CYS A 54 -18.90 18.81 -6.93
CA CYS A 54 -19.53 18.55 -5.62
C CYS A 54 -18.74 17.59 -4.74
N TRP A 55 -17.96 16.68 -5.33
CA TRP A 55 -17.32 15.57 -4.63
C TRP A 55 -15.88 15.36 -5.07
N ARG A 56 -15.02 15.04 -4.11
CA ARG A 56 -13.66 14.56 -4.34
C ARG A 56 -13.56 13.10 -3.94
N PHE A 57 -13.07 12.30 -4.88
CA PHE A 57 -12.85 10.87 -4.72
C PHE A 57 -11.37 10.56 -4.57
N VAL A 58 -11.03 9.67 -3.64
CA VAL A 58 -9.70 9.09 -3.49
C VAL A 58 -9.85 7.57 -3.49
N ILE A 59 -9.12 6.88 -4.36
CA ILE A 59 -9.17 5.43 -4.49
C ILE A 59 -7.79 4.88 -4.17
N ASP A 60 -7.70 4.09 -3.12
CA ASP A 60 -6.48 3.41 -2.70
C ASP A 60 -6.52 1.97 -3.20
N THR A 61 -5.46 1.50 -3.86
CA THR A 61 -5.45 0.25 -4.62
C THR A 61 -4.22 -0.61 -4.36
N ILE A 62 -4.39 -1.92 -4.41
CA ILE A 62 -3.28 -2.88 -4.48
C ILE A 62 -3.01 -3.14 -5.97
N ARG A 63 -1.81 -2.76 -6.42
CA ARG A 63 -1.39 -2.94 -7.82
C ARG A 63 -0.03 -3.61 -7.90
N ARG A 64 0.15 -4.43 -8.94
CA ARG A 64 1.45 -4.97 -9.36
C ARG A 64 1.65 -4.58 -10.82
N ASP A 65 2.73 -3.87 -11.08
CA ASP A 65 3.03 -3.32 -12.41
C ASP A 65 1.88 -2.47 -12.98
N ASN A 66 1.26 -2.95 -14.05
CA ASN A 66 0.14 -2.31 -14.75
C ASN A 66 -1.22 -2.93 -14.41
N VAL A 67 -1.31 -3.81 -13.40
CA VAL A 67 -2.56 -4.48 -13.02
C VAL A 67 -2.98 -4.08 -11.61
N ILE A 68 -4.21 -3.60 -11.49
CA ILE A 68 -4.87 -3.36 -10.21
C ILE A 68 -5.56 -4.66 -9.81
N HIS A 69 -5.03 -5.28 -8.75
CA HIS A 69 -5.50 -6.54 -8.21
C HIS A 69 -6.69 -6.35 -7.26
N ASN A 70 -6.70 -5.27 -6.50
CA ASN A 70 -7.84 -4.93 -5.63
C ASN A 70 -7.91 -3.40 -5.36
N ILE A 71 -9.08 -2.93 -4.97
CA ILE A 71 -9.28 -1.62 -4.34
C ILE A 71 -9.34 -1.86 -2.83
N VAL A 72 -8.59 -1.08 -2.05
CA VAL A 72 -8.56 -1.17 -0.58
C VAL A 72 -9.63 -0.27 0.02
N ALA A 73 -9.70 0.97 -0.48
CA ALA A 73 -10.66 1.94 -0.01
C ALA A 73 -11.07 2.93 -1.12
N ILE A 74 -12.31 3.40 -1.04
CA ILE A 74 -12.80 4.56 -1.78
C ILE A 74 -13.23 5.62 -0.77
N THR A 75 -12.51 6.74 -0.74
CA THR A 75 -12.89 7.93 0.03
C THR A 75 -13.67 8.89 -0.85
N LEU A 76 -14.75 9.46 -0.33
CA LEU A 76 -15.50 10.56 -0.95
C LEU A 76 -15.61 11.73 0.04
N THR A 77 -15.35 12.95 -0.41
CA THR A 77 -15.38 14.18 0.41
C THR A 77 -16.16 15.27 -0.32
N SER A 78 -17.05 15.97 0.38
CA SER A 78 -17.85 17.05 -0.23
C SER A 78 -17.00 18.31 -0.40
N GLU A 79 -17.07 18.97 -1.55
CA GLU A 79 -16.35 20.23 -1.81
C GLU A 79 -17.14 21.46 -1.36
N SER A 80 -18.47 21.34 -1.28
CA SER A 80 -19.36 22.41 -0.82
C SER A 80 -19.72 22.18 0.66
N LYS A 81 -19.77 23.25 1.46
CA LYS A 81 -20.18 23.23 2.88
C LYS A 81 -21.60 22.64 3.01
N GLN A 82 -21.73 21.33 3.03
CA GLN A 82 -23.00 20.64 3.24
C GLN A 82 -22.94 19.94 4.59
N LYS A 83 -23.58 20.61 5.56
CA LYS A 83 -23.77 20.21 6.97
C LYS A 83 -22.45 20.06 7.77
N PRO A 84 -22.29 20.78 8.91
CA PRO A 84 -21.13 20.64 9.82
C PRO A 84 -20.90 19.22 10.40
N ARG A 85 -21.80 18.28 10.09
CA ARG A 85 -21.81 16.91 10.59
C ARG A 85 -21.47 15.86 9.53
N TYR A 86 -21.24 16.20 8.25
CA TYR A 86 -21.11 15.19 7.19
C TYR A 86 -20.20 15.65 6.02
N ASN A 87 -18.88 15.71 6.24
CA ASN A 87 -17.94 16.22 5.22
C ASN A 87 -17.31 15.15 4.30
N GLY A 88 -17.56 13.85 4.54
CA GLY A 88 -17.07 12.76 3.70
C GLY A 88 -17.28 11.36 4.28
N ALA A 89 -16.94 10.33 3.51
CA ALA A 89 -17.01 8.93 3.88
C ALA A 89 -15.79 8.15 3.34
N VAL A 90 -15.39 7.09 4.06
CA VAL A 90 -14.40 6.10 3.62
C VAL A 90 -15.10 4.76 3.50
N ILE A 91 -15.05 4.17 2.31
CA ILE A 91 -15.66 2.88 2.00
C ILE A 91 -14.53 1.85 1.88
N THR A 92 -14.52 0.88 2.79
CA THR A 92 -13.60 -0.27 2.80
C THR A 92 -14.39 -1.55 2.59
N ARG A 93 -13.72 -2.61 2.11
CA ARG A 93 -14.30 -3.97 2.07
C ARG A 93 -14.16 -4.70 3.40
N ALA A 94 -13.12 -4.40 4.17
CA ALA A 94 -12.68 -5.15 5.33
C ALA A 94 -13.40 -4.80 6.65
N CYS A 95 -14.70 -4.46 6.57
CA CYS A 95 -15.52 -4.30 7.75
C CYS A 95 -16.11 -5.66 8.14
N ASP A 96 -15.48 -6.34 9.12
CA ASP A 96 -15.92 -7.61 9.72
C ASP A 96 -17.28 -7.53 10.47
N VAL A 97 -18.09 -6.50 10.23
CA VAL A 97 -19.32 -6.19 11.00
C VAL A 97 -20.58 -6.34 10.17
N HIS A 98 -20.49 -6.26 8.84
CA HIS A 98 -21.59 -6.50 7.94
C HIS A 98 -21.32 -7.75 7.09
N PRO A 99 -21.43 -8.96 7.67
CA PRO A 99 -21.63 -10.13 6.84
C PRO A 99 -22.98 -9.96 6.13
N ASN A 100 -22.97 -9.96 4.79
CA ASN A 100 -24.20 -10.09 4.03
C ASN A 100 -24.94 -11.34 4.55
N PRO A 101 -26.23 -11.26 4.96
CA PRO A 101 -26.97 -12.41 5.48
C PRO A 101 -27.18 -13.55 4.47
N GLY A 102 -26.64 -13.43 3.25
CA GLY A 102 -26.79 -14.39 2.15
C GLY A 102 -25.48 -14.82 1.47
N GLY A 103 -24.31 -14.55 2.05
CA GLY A 103 -23.05 -15.06 1.48
C GLY A 103 -22.60 -14.42 0.16
N ASP A 104 -23.16 -13.27 -0.22
CA ASP A 104 -22.71 -12.54 -1.39
C ASP A 104 -21.40 -11.79 -1.10
N ASP A 105 -20.36 -12.13 -1.87
CA ASP A 105 -19.01 -11.56 -1.92
C ASP A 105 -18.92 -10.04 -2.21
N PHE A 106 -20.06 -9.34 -2.30
CA PHE A 106 -20.14 -7.98 -2.81
C PHE A 106 -20.13 -6.92 -1.70
N VAL A 107 -19.24 -5.93 -1.87
CA VAL A 107 -19.20 -4.72 -1.05
C VAL A 107 -20.44 -3.88 -1.37
N GLY A 108 -21.26 -3.62 -0.35
CA GLY A 108 -22.35 -2.65 -0.26
C GLY A 108 -22.99 -2.11 -1.55
N ALA A 109 -24.14 -2.67 -1.92
CA ALA A 109 -25.36 -1.96 -2.34
C ALA A 109 -26.46 -3.02 -2.60
N PRO A 110 -27.69 -2.88 -2.04
CA PRO A 110 -28.42 -1.62 -1.85
C PRO A 110 -28.48 -1.09 -0.40
N ASP A 111 -28.06 -1.86 0.60
CA ASP A 111 -28.28 -1.54 2.03
C ASP A 111 -27.01 -1.03 2.74
N LEU A 112 -26.40 0.05 2.22
CA LEU A 112 -25.29 0.71 2.90
C LEU A 112 -25.80 1.36 4.20
N GLN A 113 -25.59 0.69 5.36
CA GLN A 113 -25.79 1.31 6.67
C GLN A 113 -24.60 2.21 7.03
N TRP A 114 -24.90 3.50 7.19
CA TRP A 114 -23.97 4.57 7.52
C TRP A 114 -23.86 4.72 9.05
N VAL A 115 -22.74 4.36 9.66
CA VAL A 115 -22.51 4.54 11.10
C VAL A 115 -21.70 5.82 11.35
N VAL A 116 -22.28 6.74 12.13
CA VAL A 116 -21.65 8.02 12.45
C VAL A 116 -20.60 7.84 13.55
N VAL A 117 -19.37 8.28 13.30
CA VAL A 117 -18.32 8.39 14.32
C VAL A 117 -17.85 9.85 14.40
N THR A 118 -17.69 10.34 15.62
CA THR A 118 -17.22 11.69 15.91
C THR A 118 -15.75 11.69 16.28
N SER A 119 -14.94 12.49 15.59
CA SER A 119 -13.51 12.71 15.87
C SER A 119 -13.18 14.18 15.66
N GLY A 120 -12.47 14.81 16.62
CA GLY A 120 -12.03 16.20 16.50
C GLY A 120 -13.14 17.27 16.44
N GLY A 121 -14.36 16.97 16.91
CA GLY A 121 -15.50 17.90 16.87
C GLY A 121 -16.34 17.84 15.59
N GLU A 122 -15.95 17.02 14.61
CA GLU A 122 -16.73 16.78 13.40
C GLU A 122 -17.31 15.35 13.40
N SER A 123 -18.47 15.19 12.76
CA SER A 123 -19.14 13.89 12.58
C SER A 123 -18.85 13.36 11.18
N TYR A 124 -18.53 12.08 11.05
CA TYR A 124 -18.23 11.42 9.77
C TYR A 124 -18.97 10.10 9.67
N GLN A 125 -19.36 9.69 8.46
CA GLN A 125 -20.08 8.44 8.23
C GLN A 125 -19.10 7.35 7.79
N HIS A 126 -19.13 6.23 8.51
CA HIS A 126 -18.35 5.01 8.28
C HIS A 126 -19.27 3.88 7.85
N CYS A 127 -18.72 2.85 7.18
CA CYS A 127 -19.49 1.66 6.84
C CYS A 127 -19.85 0.82 8.08
N CYS A 128 -19.16 0.92 9.22
CA CYS A 128 -19.54 0.30 10.50
C CYS A 128 -18.73 0.84 11.70
N GLY A 129 -19.31 0.87 12.89
CA GLY A 129 -18.70 1.45 14.10
C GLY A 129 -17.64 0.59 14.82
N LYS A 130 -17.33 -0.63 14.36
CA LYS A 130 -16.34 -1.52 15.02
C LYS A 130 -14.94 -1.51 14.39
N GLU A 131 -14.73 -0.98 13.19
CA GLU A 131 -13.36 -0.75 12.66
C GLU A 131 -12.59 0.30 13.47
N CYS A 132 -13.33 1.20 14.14
CA CYS A 132 -12.86 2.05 15.22
C CYS A 132 -12.63 1.20 16.49
N ASN A 133 -11.55 0.42 16.51
CA ASN A 133 -11.15 -0.34 17.71
C ASN A 133 -11.02 0.61 18.92
N SER A 134 -11.29 0.05 20.11
CA SER A 134 -11.29 0.68 21.43
C SER A 134 -10.09 1.58 21.78
N LEU A 135 -8.93 1.41 21.12
CA LEU A 135 -7.79 2.34 21.27
C LEU A 135 -8.11 3.75 20.75
N GLU A 136 -8.88 3.89 19.68
CA GLU A 136 -9.25 5.19 19.10
C GLU A 136 -10.26 5.93 19.98
N ARG A 137 -11.17 5.22 20.68
CA ARG A 137 -12.02 5.88 21.69
C ARG A 137 -11.19 6.42 22.86
N CYS A 138 -10.13 5.73 23.26
CA CYS A 138 -9.24 6.16 24.35
C CYS A 138 -8.26 7.27 23.94
N HIS A 139 -7.80 7.30 22.69
CA HIS A 139 -6.88 8.33 22.19
C HIS A 139 -7.60 9.56 21.61
N ALA A 140 -8.75 9.41 20.96
CA ALA A 140 -9.58 10.54 20.52
C ALA A 140 -10.09 11.39 21.69
N ALA A 141 -10.26 10.79 22.88
CA ALA A 141 -10.61 11.51 24.10
C ALA A 141 -9.44 12.27 24.74
N ARG A 142 -8.18 11.98 24.38
CA ARG A 142 -6.99 12.52 25.07
C ARG A 142 -6.12 13.48 24.24
N THR A 143 -6.34 13.59 22.94
CA THR A 143 -5.54 14.48 22.08
C THR A 143 -6.40 15.31 21.13
N LEU A 144 -6.37 16.64 21.30
CA LEU A 144 -7.00 17.67 20.43
C LEU A 144 -6.51 17.68 18.96
N ARG A 145 -5.69 16.71 18.53
CA ARG A 145 -4.99 16.69 17.24
C ARG A 145 -5.42 15.56 16.28
N ASN A 146 -6.48 14.82 16.57
CA ASN A 146 -7.00 13.83 15.62
C ASN A 146 -7.81 14.53 14.51
N ASN A 147 -7.14 14.88 13.42
CA ASN A 147 -7.78 15.36 12.20
C ASN A 147 -8.36 14.19 11.38
N TRP A 148 -9.35 14.48 10.54
CA TRP A 148 -10.07 13.47 9.73
C TRP A 148 -9.15 12.66 8.81
N GLU A 149 -8.08 13.29 8.31
CA GLU A 149 -7.11 12.66 7.42
C GLU A 149 -6.37 11.54 8.17
N MET A 150 -6.07 11.74 9.46
CA MET A 150 -5.43 10.71 10.28
C MET A 150 -6.36 9.52 10.50
N THR A 151 -7.64 9.77 10.82
CA THR A 151 -8.64 8.70 10.96
C THR A 151 -8.83 7.92 9.65
N ARG A 152 -8.91 8.63 8.50
CA ARG A 152 -8.97 8.01 7.17
C ARG A 152 -7.76 7.10 6.92
N LEU A 153 -6.55 7.59 7.18
CA LEU A 153 -5.33 6.83 6.93
C LEU A 153 -5.22 5.59 7.82
N CYS A 154 -5.64 5.66 9.08
CA CYS A 154 -5.70 4.49 9.98
C CYS A 154 -6.68 3.42 9.49
N ILE A 155 -7.85 3.83 8.99
CA ILE A 155 -8.83 2.90 8.39
C ILE A 155 -8.24 2.23 7.15
N ILE A 156 -7.61 3.01 6.27
CA ILE A 156 -6.96 2.48 5.07
C ILE A 156 -5.83 1.50 5.44
N GLN A 157 -5.04 1.83 6.46
CA GLN A 157 -3.97 0.95 6.93
C GLN A 157 -4.52 -0.39 7.42
N LYS A 158 -5.56 -0.40 8.26
CA LYS A 158 -6.18 -1.65 8.72
C LYS A 158 -6.81 -2.45 7.59
N ALA A 159 -7.49 -1.79 6.66
CA ALA A 159 -8.04 -2.45 5.49
C ALA A 159 -6.93 -3.06 4.62
N TYR A 160 -5.78 -2.40 4.52
CA TYR A 160 -4.58 -2.96 3.88
C TYR A 160 -4.08 -4.21 4.62
N GLU A 161 -3.97 -4.16 5.96
CA GLU A 161 -3.51 -5.28 6.78
C GLU A 161 -4.44 -6.50 6.63
N GLN A 162 -5.76 -6.30 6.69
CA GLN A 162 -6.75 -7.37 6.50
C GLN A 162 -6.74 -7.94 5.09
N GLU A 163 -6.62 -7.12 4.05
CA GLU A 163 -6.49 -7.61 2.67
C GLU A 163 -5.19 -8.39 2.46
N VAL A 164 -4.09 -7.99 3.09
CA VAL A 164 -2.83 -8.74 3.05
C VAL A 164 -2.96 -10.09 3.78
N ILE A 165 -3.65 -10.14 4.92
CA ILE A 165 -3.93 -11.39 5.64
C ILE A 165 -4.81 -12.31 4.78
N ALA A 166 -5.92 -11.82 4.24
CA ALA A 166 -6.81 -12.61 3.38
C ALA A 166 -6.10 -13.13 2.12
N LEU A 167 -5.19 -12.34 1.55
CA LEU A 167 -4.35 -12.79 0.44
C LEU A 167 -3.37 -13.90 0.86
N ARG A 168 -2.78 -13.83 2.06
CA ARG A 168 -1.91 -14.89 2.60
C ARG A 168 -2.68 -16.18 2.84
N ASP A 169 -3.85 -16.10 3.46
CA ASP A 169 -4.72 -17.27 3.71
C ASP A 169 -5.16 -17.93 2.40
N HIS A 170 -5.47 -17.12 1.38
CA HIS A 170 -5.79 -17.62 0.05
C HIS A 170 -4.61 -18.32 -0.62
N ILE A 171 -3.39 -17.77 -0.49
CA ILE A 171 -2.15 -18.41 -0.98
C ILE A 171 -1.90 -19.74 -0.27
N GLU A 172 -2.11 -19.80 1.04
CA GLU A 172 -1.95 -21.02 1.83
C GLU A 172 -2.97 -22.08 1.40
N THR A 173 -4.23 -21.69 1.21
CA THR A 173 -5.30 -22.55 0.70
C THR A 173 -4.97 -23.11 -0.69
N LEU A 174 -4.50 -22.26 -1.60
CA LEU A 174 -4.05 -22.68 -2.93
C LEU A 174 -2.85 -23.62 -2.86
N SER A 175 -1.91 -23.36 -1.95
CA SER A 175 -0.73 -24.21 -1.74
C SER A 175 -1.14 -25.60 -1.23
N ALA A 176 -2.10 -25.67 -0.30
CA ALA A 176 -2.66 -26.93 0.18
C ALA A 176 -3.36 -27.72 -0.95
N GLN A 177 -4.12 -27.05 -1.82
CA GLN A 177 -4.75 -27.68 -2.99
C GLN A 177 -3.73 -28.20 -4.01
N VAL A 178 -2.61 -27.50 -4.19
CA VAL A 178 -1.51 -27.94 -5.06
C VAL A 178 -0.85 -29.20 -4.47
N GLU A 179 -0.60 -29.23 -3.16
CA GLU A 179 -0.05 -30.41 -2.49
C GLU A 179 -1.00 -31.62 -2.55
N GLU A 180 -2.31 -31.42 -2.38
CA GLU A 180 -3.31 -32.48 -2.53
C GLU A 180 -3.33 -33.06 -3.96
N LYS A 181 -3.26 -32.19 -4.98
CA LYS A 181 -3.15 -32.62 -6.38
C LYS A 181 -1.83 -33.35 -6.64
N ASN A 182 -0.73 -32.91 -6.04
CA ASN A 182 0.57 -33.57 -6.15
C ASN A 182 0.56 -34.96 -5.49
N ALA A 183 -0.06 -35.10 -4.32
CA ALA A 183 -0.24 -36.38 -3.64
C ALA A 183 -1.12 -37.34 -4.46
N SER A 184 -2.21 -36.84 -5.05
CA SER A 184 -3.07 -37.61 -5.96
C SER A 184 -2.31 -38.06 -7.22
N ARG A 185 -1.45 -37.18 -7.77
CA ARG A 185 -0.58 -37.52 -8.91
C ARG A 185 0.46 -38.58 -8.56
N LYS A 186 1.02 -38.56 -7.34
CA LYS A 186 1.93 -39.62 -6.85
C LYS A 186 1.20 -40.96 -6.76
N LYS A 187 0.02 -41.00 -6.14
CA LYS A 187 -0.81 -42.23 -6.08
C LYS A 187 -1.14 -42.78 -7.46
N TRP A 188 -1.54 -41.92 -8.40
CA TRP A 188 -1.83 -42.35 -9.78
C TRP A 188 -0.59 -42.91 -10.49
N LYS A 189 0.58 -42.28 -10.33
CA LYS A 189 1.85 -42.80 -10.89
C LYS A 189 2.21 -44.18 -10.32
N GLU A 190 1.96 -44.39 -9.03
CA GLU A 190 2.22 -45.67 -8.36
C GLU A 190 1.24 -46.76 -8.84
N SER A 191 -0.05 -46.46 -8.94
CA SER A 191 -1.05 -47.36 -9.55
C SER A 191 -0.71 -47.68 -11.02
N SER A 192 -0.26 -46.68 -11.80
CA SER A 192 0.16 -46.86 -13.19
C SER A 192 1.42 -47.73 -13.32
N ARG A 193 2.36 -47.65 -12.38
CA ARG A 193 3.51 -48.57 -12.33
C ARG A 193 3.07 -50.00 -12.05
N LYS A 194 2.25 -50.22 -11.02
CA LYS A 194 1.69 -51.55 -10.70
C LYS A 194 0.96 -52.18 -11.90
N TRP A 195 0.17 -51.38 -12.62
CA TRP A 195 -0.52 -51.85 -13.82
C TRP A 195 0.45 -52.25 -14.94
N ARG A 196 1.52 -51.47 -15.17
CA ARG A 196 2.55 -51.83 -16.15
C ARG A 196 3.28 -53.12 -15.76
N ASP A 197 3.62 -53.28 -14.49
CA ASP A 197 4.32 -54.47 -14.01
C ASP A 197 3.43 -55.73 -14.15
N GLN A 198 2.14 -55.61 -13.82
CA GLN A 198 1.16 -56.67 -14.05
C GLN A 198 0.99 -57.01 -15.53
N ASN A 199 0.93 -56.00 -16.41
CA ASN A 199 0.78 -56.22 -17.85
C ASN A 199 2.05 -56.82 -18.48
N SER A 200 3.23 -56.46 -17.95
CA SER A 200 4.51 -57.08 -18.34
C SER A 200 4.52 -58.56 -17.98
N HIS A 201 4.09 -58.90 -16.77
CA HIS A 201 4.00 -60.29 -16.33
C HIS A 201 2.98 -61.08 -17.15
N LEU A 202 1.85 -60.46 -17.53
CA LEU A 202 0.84 -61.08 -18.38
C LEU A 202 1.37 -61.33 -19.81
N ASN A 203 2.13 -60.38 -20.37
CA ASN A 203 2.75 -60.54 -21.68
C ASN A 203 3.81 -61.65 -21.66
N GLU A 204 4.58 -61.79 -20.58
CA GLU A 204 5.51 -62.89 -20.40
C GLU A 204 4.79 -64.25 -20.39
N THR A 205 3.70 -64.39 -19.62
CA THR A 205 2.92 -65.63 -19.60
C THR A 205 2.22 -65.92 -20.92
N VAL A 206 1.72 -64.91 -21.63
CA VAL A 206 1.17 -65.10 -22.98
C VAL A 206 2.27 -65.55 -23.94
N SER A 207 3.46 -64.98 -23.86
CA SER A 207 4.59 -65.38 -24.70
C SER A 207 5.01 -66.83 -24.44
N THR A 208 5.07 -67.26 -23.18
CA THR A 208 5.40 -68.66 -22.85
C THR A 208 4.32 -69.62 -23.35
N VAL A 209 3.04 -69.31 -23.13
CA VAL A 209 1.93 -70.15 -23.63
C VAL A 209 1.92 -70.21 -25.15
N THR A 210 2.20 -69.11 -25.84
CA THR A 210 2.27 -69.07 -27.30
C THR A 210 3.42 -69.95 -27.82
N GLN A 211 4.57 -69.93 -27.14
CA GLN A 211 5.71 -70.79 -27.47
C GLN A 211 5.40 -72.26 -27.23
N GLU A 212 4.77 -72.61 -26.11
CA GLU A 212 4.33 -73.98 -25.82
C GLU A 212 3.33 -74.49 -26.85
N LEU A 213 2.36 -73.65 -27.24
CA LEU A 213 1.39 -73.97 -28.28
C LEU A 213 2.07 -74.21 -29.63
N ALA A 214 3.07 -73.40 -29.99
CA ALA A 214 3.84 -73.58 -31.21
C ALA A 214 4.60 -74.92 -31.22
N MET A 215 5.24 -75.29 -30.11
CA MET A 215 5.92 -76.60 -29.99
C MET A 215 4.93 -77.76 -30.10
N ALA A 216 3.81 -77.71 -29.38
CA ALA A 216 2.77 -78.74 -29.45
C ALA A 216 2.22 -78.88 -30.89
N ASN A 217 2.06 -77.77 -31.60
CA ASN A 217 1.59 -77.78 -32.98
C ASN A 217 2.63 -78.39 -33.94
N THR A 218 3.93 -78.18 -33.70
CA THR A 218 5.00 -78.86 -34.47
C THR A 218 5.02 -80.36 -34.23
N GLU A 219 4.84 -80.82 -32.98
CA GLU A 219 4.75 -82.25 -32.66
C GLU A 219 3.52 -82.90 -33.28
N PHE A 220 2.38 -82.21 -33.23
CA PHE A 220 1.14 -82.69 -33.85
C PHE A 220 1.27 -82.83 -35.37
N ASN A 221 1.86 -81.84 -36.04
CA ASN A 221 2.12 -81.89 -37.48
C ASN A 221 3.10 -83.03 -37.85
N ALA A 222 4.16 -83.24 -37.07
CA ALA A 222 5.08 -84.35 -37.27
C ALA A 222 4.38 -85.72 -37.14
N THR A 223 3.42 -85.81 -36.22
CA THR A 223 2.60 -87.02 -36.04
C THR A 223 1.66 -87.24 -37.24
N ILE A 224 1.03 -86.18 -37.76
CA ILE A 224 0.23 -86.23 -38.99
C ILE A 224 1.06 -86.69 -40.19
N ASP A 225 2.27 -86.15 -40.35
CA ASP A 225 3.16 -86.52 -41.45
C ASP A 225 3.58 -88.00 -41.37
N SER A 226 3.87 -88.49 -40.17
CA SER A 226 4.14 -89.91 -39.94
C SER A 226 2.94 -90.78 -40.32
N MET A 227 1.75 -90.46 -39.82
CA MET A 227 0.52 -91.20 -40.16
C MET A 227 0.22 -91.18 -41.67
N THR A 228 0.48 -90.04 -42.32
CA THR A 228 0.30 -89.88 -43.77
C THR A 228 1.29 -90.75 -44.56
N LYS A 229 2.53 -90.87 -44.09
CA LYS A 229 3.56 -91.73 -44.68
C LYS A 229 3.18 -93.21 -44.55
N ASP A 230 2.69 -93.61 -43.38
CA ASP A 230 2.22 -94.98 -43.12
C ASP A 230 1.01 -95.33 -44.00
N LEU A 231 0.05 -94.40 -44.15
CA LEU A 231 -1.08 -94.55 -45.05
C LEU A 231 -0.65 -94.72 -46.52
N LYS A 232 0.33 -93.94 -46.99
CA LYS A 232 0.89 -94.08 -48.34
C LYS A 232 1.60 -95.43 -48.51
N GLY A 233 2.35 -95.88 -47.50
CA GLY A 233 2.98 -97.21 -47.48
C GLY A 233 1.96 -98.34 -47.55
N ALA A 234 0.89 -98.27 -46.76
CA ALA A 234 -0.19 -99.23 -46.77
C ALA A 234 -0.95 -99.26 -48.11
N LYS A 235 -1.13 -98.09 -48.74
CA LYS A 235 -1.75 -97.98 -50.08
C LYS A 235 -0.89 -98.66 -51.15
N LEU A 236 0.42 -98.37 -51.16
CA LEU A 236 1.38 -99.02 -52.07
C LEU A 236 1.41 -100.54 -51.86
N GLY A 237 1.40 -101.01 -50.60
CA GLY A 237 1.33 -102.43 -50.29
C GLY A 237 0.05 -103.09 -50.80
N ASN A 238 -1.10 -102.41 -50.68
CA ASN A 238 -2.37 -102.88 -51.22
C ASN A 238 -2.40 -102.91 -52.75
N ASP A 239 -1.82 -101.91 -53.42
CA ASP A 239 -1.71 -101.88 -54.88
C ASP A 239 -0.81 -103.01 -55.39
N LEU A 240 0.27 -103.32 -54.67
CA LEU A 240 1.17 -104.43 -54.97
C LEU A 240 0.48 -105.80 -54.78
N LEU A 241 -0.29 -105.95 -53.70
CA LEU A 241 -1.12 -107.14 -53.47
C LEU A 241 -2.18 -107.29 -54.55
N ARG A 242 -2.85 -106.20 -54.95
CA ARG A 242 -3.84 -106.20 -56.03
C ARG A 242 -3.20 -106.63 -57.36
N ALA A 243 -2.01 -106.13 -57.67
CA ALA A 243 -1.26 -106.53 -58.85
C ALA A 243 -0.86 -108.02 -58.80
N ARG A 244 -0.38 -108.51 -57.65
CA ARG A 244 -0.05 -109.92 -57.44
C ARG A 244 -1.27 -110.83 -57.63
N VAL A 245 -2.43 -110.44 -57.09
CA VAL A 245 -3.68 -111.18 -57.28
C VAL A 245 -4.07 -111.22 -58.76
N GLN A 246 -3.94 -110.11 -59.50
CA GLN A 246 -4.20 -110.11 -60.95
C GLN A 246 -3.22 -110.99 -61.73
N THR A 247 -1.94 -111.03 -61.35
CA THR A 247 -0.95 -111.91 -61.98
C THR A 247 -1.26 -113.38 -61.71
N LEU A 248 -1.59 -113.74 -60.47
CA LEU A 248 -2.01 -115.10 -60.11
C LEU A 248 -3.29 -115.52 -60.85
N VAL A 249 -4.24 -114.60 -61.05
CA VAL A 249 -5.45 -114.85 -61.88
C VAL A 249 -5.08 -115.11 -63.35
N ARG A 250 -4.08 -114.42 -63.90
CA ARG A 250 -3.57 -114.69 -65.27
C ARG A 250 -2.80 -116.00 -65.35
N GLU A 251 -2.01 -116.33 -64.35
CA GLU A 251 -1.30 -117.62 -64.25
C GLU A 251 -2.27 -118.79 -64.12
N ASN A 252 -3.35 -118.65 -63.36
CA ASN A 252 -4.40 -119.67 -63.31
C ASN A 252 -5.10 -119.85 -64.66
N LYS A 253 -5.36 -118.75 -65.38
CA LYS A 253 -5.88 -118.83 -66.77
C LYS A 253 -4.87 -119.48 -67.71
N SER A 254 -3.57 -119.21 -67.56
CA SER A 254 -2.54 -119.81 -68.41
C SER A 254 -2.34 -121.30 -68.12
N LEU A 255 -2.44 -121.71 -66.87
CA LEU A 255 -2.43 -123.12 -66.44
C LEU A 255 -3.66 -123.86 -66.96
N SER A 256 -4.85 -123.27 -66.88
CA SER A 256 -6.07 -123.82 -67.49
C SER A 256 -5.91 -123.99 -69.02
N THR A 257 -5.27 -123.04 -69.72
CA THR A 257 -4.94 -123.23 -71.14
C THR A 257 -3.80 -124.23 -71.37
N ARG A 258 -2.89 -124.45 -70.41
CA ARG A 258 -1.79 -125.43 -70.51
C ARG A 258 -2.30 -126.86 -70.27
N GLU A 259 -3.30 -127.01 -69.42
CA GLU A 259 -4.09 -128.25 -69.26
C GLU A 259 -4.89 -128.54 -70.53
N ALA A 260 -5.55 -127.53 -71.13
CA ALA A 260 -6.21 -127.68 -72.43
C ALA A 260 -5.23 -128.00 -73.58
N ILE A 261 -4.00 -127.48 -73.55
CA ILE A 261 -2.95 -127.77 -74.55
C ILE A 261 -2.37 -129.20 -74.36
N ASN A 262 -2.23 -129.67 -73.12
CA ASN A 262 -1.83 -131.05 -72.82
C ASN A 262 -2.89 -132.10 -73.19
N GLU A 263 -4.18 -131.73 -73.18
CA GLU A 263 -5.26 -132.57 -73.70
C GLU A 263 -5.29 -132.64 -75.24
N THR A 264 -4.81 -131.60 -75.95
CA THR A 264 -4.70 -131.61 -77.43
C THR A 264 -3.48 -132.34 -78.02
N GLN A 265 -2.57 -132.90 -77.22
CA GLN A 265 -1.49 -133.79 -77.70
C GLN A 265 -1.78 -135.29 -77.52
N LYS A 266 -2.95 -135.64 -76.97
CA LYS A 266 -3.53 -136.99 -77.03
C LYS A 266 -4.95 -136.89 -77.56
N MET A 267 -5.09 -136.78 -78.87
CA MET A 267 -6.16 -137.44 -79.65
C MET A 267 -6.14 -136.94 -81.09
N ASN A 268 -5.17 -137.46 -81.83
CA ASN A 268 -5.29 -137.61 -83.27
C ASN A 268 -5.24 -139.11 -83.56
N ARG A 269 -6.41 -139.75 -83.46
CA ARG A 269 -6.85 -140.82 -84.36
C ARG A 269 -8.37 -140.73 -84.35
N VAL A 270 -8.82 -139.98 -85.34
CA VAL A 270 -10.16 -139.44 -85.47
C VAL A 270 -11.11 -140.48 -86.09
N GLN A 271 -12.36 -140.39 -85.63
CA GLN A 271 -13.61 -140.79 -86.29
C GLN A 271 -14.01 -142.28 -86.29
N GLN A 272 -14.95 -142.57 -85.39
CA GLN A 272 -16.23 -143.14 -85.80
C GLN A 272 -17.36 -142.67 -84.86
N HIS A 273 -18.50 -142.35 -85.49
CA HIS A 273 -19.79 -141.90 -84.96
C HIS A 273 -20.26 -142.64 -83.68
N VAL A 274 -20.73 -141.95 -82.62
CA VAL A 274 -22.15 -141.52 -82.40
C VAL A 274 -23.07 -142.76 -82.46
N ASP A 275 -23.63 -143.33 -81.40
CA ASP A 275 -24.27 -142.77 -80.20
C ASP A 275 -24.13 -143.71 -78.99
N ASN A 276 -23.65 -143.17 -77.85
CA ASN A 276 -24.11 -143.57 -76.51
C ASN A 276 -23.73 -142.52 -75.45
N ASN A 277 -23.82 -141.25 -75.84
CA ASN A 277 -23.27 -140.13 -75.08
C ASN A 277 -24.36 -139.41 -74.27
N ASN A 278 -25.12 -140.15 -73.44
CA ASN A 278 -26.22 -139.55 -72.67
C ASN A 278 -26.33 -140.00 -71.20
N ASN A 279 -25.34 -140.69 -70.64
CA ASN A 279 -25.35 -141.06 -69.22
C ASN A 279 -24.11 -140.70 -68.40
N ASN A 280 -23.06 -140.14 -69.02
CA ASN A 280 -21.88 -139.63 -68.30
C ASN A 280 -21.85 -138.10 -68.17
N ASN A 281 -22.72 -137.39 -68.90
CA ASN A 281 -22.77 -135.92 -68.86
C ASN A 281 -23.52 -135.38 -67.63
N ASN A 282 -24.39 -136.18 -67.01
CA ASN A 282 -25.15 -135.75 -65.82
C ASN A 282 -24.30 -135.72 -64.54
N ASN A 283 -23.34 -136.64 -64.36
CA ASN A 283 -22.46 -136.61 -63.18
C ASN A 283 -21.39 -135.50 -63.25
N ASN A 284 -20.90 -135.18 -64.46
CA ASN A 284 -19.91 -134.12 -64.63
C ASN A 284 -20.56 -132.71 -64.57
N THR A 285 -21.79 -132.57 -65.07
CA THR A 285 -22.58 -131.32 -64.94
C THR A 285 -23.04 -131.07 -63.51
N TYR A 286 -23.30 -132.11 -62.71
CA TYR A 286 -23.67 -131.99 -61.30
C TYR A 286 -22.48 -131.58 -60.41
N LEU A 287 -21.27 -132.09 -60.67
CA LEU A 287 -20.04 -131.67 -59.99
C LEU A 287 -19.62 -130.24 -60.37
N ALA A 288 -19.70 -129.87 -61.65
CA ALA A 288 -19.44 -128.50 -62.11
C ALA A 288 -20.51 -127.50 -61.63
N SER A 289 -21.78 -127.90 -61.56
CA SER A 289 -22.83 -127.09 -60.92
C SER A 289 -22.63 -126.92 -59.42
N ARG A 290 -22.04 -127.90 -58.73
CA ARG A 290 -21.71 -127.78 -57.30
C ARG A 290 -20.53 -126.84 -57.08
N GLN A 291 -19.46 -126.96 -57.87
CA GLN A 291 -18.32 -126.03 -57.83
C GLN A 291 -18.75 -124.59 -58.15
N THR A 292 -19.53 -124.37 -59.20
CA THR A 292 -20.03 -123.02 -59.54
C THR A 292 -20.98 -122.47 -58.48
N LYS A 293 -21.76 -123.33 -57.80
CA LYS A 293 -22.61 -122.91 -56.68
C LYS A 293 -21.78 -122.54 -55.44
N ASP A 294 -20.73 -123.30 -55.14
CA ASP A 294 -19.79 -123.02 -54.06
C ASP A 294 -18.99 -121.73 -54.34
N GLU A 295 -18.52 -121.54 -55.58
CA GLU A 295 -17.88 -120.29 -56.05
C GLU A 295 -18.83 -119.09 -55.98
N ASN A 296 -20.10 -119.26 -56.36
CA ASN A 296 -21.09 -118.19 -56.30
C ASN A 296 -21.47 -117.86 -54.84
N THR A 297 -21.46 -118.84 -53.93
CA THR A 297 -21.56 -118.56 -52.49
C THR A 297 -20.34 -117.83 -51.93
N ALA A 298 -19.12 -118.18 -52.37
CA ALA A 298 -17.90 -117.49 -51.98
C ALA A 298 -17.87 -116.04 -52.49
N LEU A 299 -18.32 -115.80 -53.73
CA LEU A 299 -18.45 -114.46 -54.31
C LEU A 299 -19.53 -113.62 -53.60
N LYS A 300 -20.66 -114.22 -53.23
CA LYS A 300 -21.68 -113.54 -52.42
C LYS A 300 -21.15 -113.15 -51.04
N GLU A 301 -20.34 -113.99 -50.42
CA GLU A 301 -19.72 -113.66 -49.14
C GLU A 301 -18.64 -112.57 -49.29
N GLN A 302 -17.83 -112.61 -50.36
CA GLN A 302 -16.92 -111.51 -50.69
C GLN A 302 -17.64 -110.20 -50.94
N ASN A 303 -18.77 -110.20 -51.66
CA ASN A 303 -19.57 -109.00 -51.87
C ASN A 303 -20.14 -108.46 -50.55
N LYS A 304 -20.62 -109.32 -49.65
CA LYS A 304 -21.01 -108.90 -48.29
C LYS A 304 -19.85 -108.29 -47.49
N ILE A 305 -18.63 -108.79 -47.66
CA ILE A 305 -17.44 -108.22 -47.00
C ILE A 305 -17.09 -106.85 -47.60
N LEU A 306 -17.19 -106.69 -48.92
CA LEU A 306 -16.96 -105.43 -49.61
C LEU A 306 -18.02 -104.37 -49.27
N GLU A 307 -19.30 -104.75 -49.23
CA GLU A 307 -20.39 -103.87 -48.79
C GLU A 307 -20.18 -103.37 -47.37
N ARG A 308 -19.79 -104.27 -46.44
CA ARG A 308 -19.42 -103.86 -45.07
C ARG A 308 -18.25 -102.88 -45.05
N LYS A 309 -17.22 -103.10 -45.87
CA LYS A 309 -16.09 -102.17 -45.99
C LYS A 309 -16.49 -100.82 -46.59
N ILE A 310 -17.38 -100.80 -47.57
CA ILE A 310 -17.90 -99.56 -48.17
C ILE A 310 -18.68 -98.78 -47.11
N GLN A 311 -19.59 -99.42 -46.38
CA GLN A 311 -20.34 -98.78 -45.28
C GLN A 311 -19.44 -98.26 -44.17
N ASP A 312 -18.37 -99.00 -43.80
CA ASP A 312 -17.37 -98.53 -42.84
C ASP A 312 -16.59 -97.32 -43.37
N MET A 313 -16.24 -97.29 -44.66
CA MET A 313 -15.59 -96.13 -45.28
C MET A 313 -16.53 -94.92 -45.35
N GLU A 314 -17.81 -95.10 -45.69
CA GLU A 314 -18.81 -94.04 -45.70
C GLU A 314 -19.04 -93.45 -44.29
N ARG A 315 -19.07 -94.30 -43.26
CA ARG A 315 -19.10 -93.85 -41.86
C ARG A 315 -17.86 -93.04 -41.49
N LYS A 316 -16.66 -93.47 -41.92
CA LYS A 316 -15.41 -92.70 -41.71
C LYS A 316 -15.42 -91.36 -42.44
N ILE A 317 -15.87 -91.32 -43.69
CA ILE A 317 -15.98 -90.08 -44.47
C ILE A 317 -16.95 -89.10 -43.81
N SER A 318 -18.10 -89.59 -43.34
CA SER A 318 -19.08 -88.76 -42.62
C SER A 318 -18.50 -88.20 -41.32
N GLY A 319 -17.74 -89.01 -40.57
CA GLY A 319 -17.01 -88.56 -39.38
C GLY A 319 -16.00 -87.46 -39.70
N LEU A 320 -15.18 -87.64 -40.74
CA LEU A 320 -14.19 -86.65 -41.19
C LEU A 320 -14.84 -85.35 -41.68
N LEU A 321 -16.02 -85.41 -42.31
CA LEU A 321 -16.76 -84.21 -42.72
C LEU A 321 -17.28 -83.42 -41.51
N GLY A 322 -17.77 -84.11 -40.47
CA GLY A 322 -18.16 -83.48 -39.21
C GLY A 322 -16.97 -82.81 -38.51
N GLU A 323 -15.81 -83.49 -38.50
CA GLU A 323 -14.58 -82.96 -37.91
C GLU A 323 -14.04 -81.75 -38.69
N LYS A 324 -14.11 -81.78 -40.02
CA LYS A 324 -13.79 -80.63 -40.88
C LYS A 324 -14.69 -79.43 -40.57
N ALA A 325 -16.00 -79.63 -40.42
CA ALA A 325 -16.92 -78.56 -40.09
C ALA A 325 -16.59 -77.93 -38.72
N ARG A 326 -16.27 -78.78 -37.72
CA ARG A 326 -15.86 -78.32 -36.39
C ARG A 326 -14.55 -77.52 -36.41
N LEU A 327 -13.55 -77.99 -37.15
CA LEU A 327 -12.28 -77.29 -37.31
C LEU A 327 -12.44 -75.97 -38.05
N GLN A 328 -13.32 -75.90 -39.05
CA GLN A 328 -13.63 -74.66 -39.75
C GLN A 328 -14.26 -73.62 -38.81
N GLU A 329 -15.19 -74.04 -37.96
CA GLU A 329 -15.81 -73.15 -36.95
C GLU A 329 -14.78 -72.66 -35.91
N GLN A 330 -13.87 -73.53 -35.48
CA GLN A 330 -12.75 -73.13 -34.61
C GLN A 330 -11.81 -72.12 -35.29
N LEU A 331 -11.52 -72.31 -36.58
CA LEU A 331 -10.71 -71.37 -37.36
C LEU A 331 -11.40 -70.00 -37.47
N ASP A 332 -12.70 -69.97 -37.74
CA ASP A 332 -13.45 -68.72 -37.86
C ASP A 332 -13.53 -67.97 -36.52
N ASN A 333 -13.67 -68.69 -35.40
CA ASN A 333 -13.66 -68.09 -34.06
C ASN A 333 -12.29 -67.51 -33.69
N THR A 334 -11.22 -68.27 -33.89
CA THR A 334 -9.84 -67.79 -33.64
C THR A 334 -9.48 -66.60 -34.52
N LEU A 335 -9.98 -66.55 -35.76
CA LEU A 335 -9.77 -65.42 -36.66
C LEU A 335 -10.52 -64.15 -36.22
N LYS A 336 -11.71 -64.30 -35.61
CA LYS A 336 -12.43 -63.17 -34.99
C LYS A 336 -11.69 -62.64 -33.75
N GLU A 337 -11.21 -63.55 -32.90
CA GLU A 337 -10.42 -63.19 -31.71
C GLU A 337 -9.12 -62.47 -32.10
N ALA A 338 -8.40 -62.96 -33.11
CA ALA A 338 -7.19 -62.32 -33.62
C ALA A 338 -7.48 -60.90 -34.16
N LYS A 339 -8.60 -60.70 -34.87
CA LYS A 339 -9.02 -59.36 -35.32
C LYS A 339 -9.38 -58.43 -34.16
N ALA A 340 -10.03 -58.93 -33.12
CA ALA A 340 -10.34 -58.14 -31.93
C ALA A 340 -9.07 -57.70 -31.20
N LEU A 341 -8.11 -58.61 -31.01
CA LEU A 341 -6.81 -58.31 -30.40
C LEU A 341 -5.98 -57.32 -31.22
N ALA A 342 -6.00 -57.43 -32.56
CA ALA A 342 -5.34 -56.47 -33.45
C ALA A 342 -5.94 -55.05 -33.33
N GLN A 343 -7.25 -54.94 -33.17
CA GLN A 343 -7.93 -53.66 -32.95
C GLN A 343 -7.58 -53.09 -31.57
N GLU A 344 -7.56 -53.91 -30.53
CA GLU A 344 -7.23 -53.50 -29.17
C GLU A 344 -5.77 -53.03 -29.06
N THR A 345 -4.82 -53.74 -29.69
CA THR A 345 -3.42 -53.31 -29.76
C THR A 345 -3.24 -51.99 -30.51
N LYS A 346 -4.02 -51.76 -31.58
CA LYS A 346 -4.02 -50.46 -32.28
C LYS A 346 -4.48 -49.32 -31.37
N VAL A 347 -5.59 -49.51 -30.66
CA VAL A 347 -6.11 -48.50 -29.71
C VAL A 347 -5.13 -48.26 -28.56
N MET A 348 -4.50 -49.32 -28.03
CA MET A 348 -3.43 -49.16 -27.04
C MET A 348 -2.24 -48.38 -27.59
N GLY A 349 -1.83 -48.63 -28.83
CA GLY A 349 -0.74 -47.89 -29.49
C GLY A 349 -1.04 -46.40 -29.59
N GLU A 350 -2.26 -46.03 -30.00
CA GLU A 350 -2.72 -44.64 -30.06
C GLU A 350 -2.74 -43.98 -28.66
N ASN A 351 -3.23 -44.71 -27.65
CA ASN A 351 -3.24 -44.23 -26.26
C ASN A 351 -1.84 -44.04 -25.68
N CYS A 352 -0.90 -44.95 -25.99
CA CYS A 352 0.50 -44.80 -25.59
C CYS A 352 1.14 -43.57 -26.26
N GLY A 353 0.91 -43.35 -27.55
CA GLY A 353 1.40 -42.15 -28.25
C GLY A 353 0.87 -40.85 -27.61
N ASN A 354 -0.42 -40.81 -27.28
CA ASN A 354 -1.01 -39.67 -26.57
C ASN A 354 -0.43 -39.48 -25.16
N ALA A 355 -0.13 -40.57 -24.45
CA ALA A 355 0.51 -40.51 -23.15
C ALA A 355 1.94 -39.94 -23.23
N ASP A 356 2.72 -40.32 -24.25
CA ASP A 356 4.07 -39.81 -24.45
C ASP A 356 4.10 -38.31 -24.76
N ILE A 357 3.17 -37.82 -25.59
CA ILE A 357 2.99 -36.38 -25.84
C ILE A 357 2.73 -35.65 -24.51
N LYS A 358 1.81 -36.17 -23.70
CA LYS A 358 1.44 -35.57 -22.42
C LYS A 358 2.59 -35.61 -21.40
N ILE A 359 3.40 -36.67 -21.41
CA ILE A 359 4.61 -36.77 -20.59
C ILE A 359 5.61 -35.69 -21.01
N LYS A 360 5.80 -35.47 -22.31
CA LYS A 360 6.69 -34.43 -22.83
C LYS A 360 6.24 -33.03 -22.43
N GLU A 361 4.95 -32.72 -22.60
CA GLU A 361 4.36 -31.45 -22.16
C GLU A 361 4.54 -31.22 -20.64
N LEU A 362 4.33 -32.26 -19.83
CA LEU A 362 4.54 -32.19 -18.39
C LEU A 362 6.02 -32.02 -18.02
N SER A 363 6.93 -32.60 -18.79
CA SER A 363 8.38 -32.46 -18.58
C SER A 363 8.83 -31.02 -18.88
N ASP A 364 8.36 -30.45 -19.99
CA ASP A 364 8.60 -29.05 -20.35
C ASP A 364 7.99 -28.09 -19.33
N GLY A 365 6.78 -28.39 -18.84
CA GLY A 365 6.14 -27.64 -17.76
C GLY A 365 6.94 -27.66 -16.45
N VAL A 366 7.51 -28.81 -16.07
CA VAL A 366 8.38 -28.92 -14.88
C VAL A 366 9.67 -28.12 -15.06
N LYS A 367 10.26 -28.14 -16.27
CA LYS A 367 11.45 -27.34 -16.57
C LYS A 367 11.17 -25.84 -16.43
N ASN A 368 10.07 -25.36 -17.01
CA ASN A 368 9.68 -23.96 -16.92
C ASN A 368 9.44 -23.51 -15.46
N LEU A 369 8.74 -24.34 -14.66
CA LEU A 369 8.53 -24.07 -13.23
C LEU A 369 9.85 -24.00 -12.45
N LYS A 370 10.82 -24.86 -12.78
CA LYS A 370 12.15 -24.82 -12.16
C LYS A 370 12.89 -23.53 -12.50
N ASP A 371 12.82 -23.08 -13.74
CA ASP A 371 13.43 -21.81 -14.17
C ASP A 371 12.73 -20.61 -13.51
N ASP A 372 11.40 -20.66 -13.34
CA ASP A 372 10.63 -19.65 -12.62
C ASP A 372 10.98 -19.59 -11.12
N MET A 373 11.16 -20.73 -10.47
CA MET A 373 11.64 -20.79 -9.09
C MET A 373 13.02 -20.17 -8.94
N ALA A 374 13.98 -20.52 -9.82
CA ALA A 374 15.32 -19.95 -9.78
C ALA A 374 15.31 -18.42 -9.98
N ARG A 375 14.44 -17.92 -10.87
CA ARG A 375 14.23 -16.47 -11.04
C ARG A 375 13.62 -15.82 -9.79
N ALA A 376 12.67 -16.47 -9.13
CA ALA A 376 12.04 -15.97 -7.91
C ALA A 376 13.05 -15.88 -6.75
N GLU A 377 13.89 -16.91 -6.57
CA GLU A 377 14.95 -16.94 -5.56
C GLU A 377 15.97 -15.82 -5.77
N LEU A 378 16.42 -15.61 -7.03
CA LEU A 378 17.33 -14.52 -7.36
C LEU A 378 16.71 -13.15 -7.06
N ASN A 379 15.45 -12.94 -7.42
CA ASN A 379 14.74 -11.69 -7.14
C ASN A 379 14.55 -11.46 -5.64
N HIS A 380 14.32 -12.52 -4.86
CA HIS A 380 14.24 -12.44 -3.40
C HIS A 380 15.58 -11.98 -2.81
N ALA A 381 16.69 -12.61 -3.22
CA ALA A 381 18.03 -12.24 -2.75
C ALA A 381 18.38 -10.78 -3.08
N ILE A 382 18.04 -10.30 -4.28
CA ILE A 382 18.22 -8.88 -4.66
C ILE A 382 17.36 -7.96 -3.79
N SER A 383 16.13 -8.36 -3.49
CA SER A 383 15.23 -7.58 -2.62
C SER A 383 15.76 -7.50 -1.19
N GLU A 384 16.28 -8.59 -0.64
CA GLU A 384 16.89 -8.61 0.70
C GLU A 384 18.11 -7.68 0.78
N GLU A 385 18.98 -7.71 -0.22
CA GLU A 385 20.16 -6.83 -0.25
C GLU A 385 19.76 -5.36 -0.36
N ASN A 386 18.76 -5.03 -1.18
CA ASN A 386 18.22 -3.66 -1.27
C ASN A 386 17.65 -3.18 0.06
N MET A 387 16.91 -4.04 0.78
CA MET A 387 16.38 -3.72 2.10
C MET A 387 17.51 -3.51 3.11
N ARG A 388 18.55 -4.33 3.07
CA ARG A 388 19.74 -4.18 3.92
C ARG A 388 20.46 -2.85 3.70
N VAL A 389 20.72 -2.49 2.44
CA VAL A 389 21.32 -1.19 2.08
C VAL A 389 20.44 -0.02 2.56
N GLN A 390 19.12 -0.15 2.50
CA GLN A 390 18.21 0.88 2.98
C GLN A 390 18.24 1.01 4.51
N ILE A 391 18.33 -0.11 5.24
CA ILE A 391 18.50 -0.13 6.70
C ILE A 391 19.81 0.55 7.09
N ASP A 392 20.92 0.27 6.41
CA ASP A 392 22.21 0.88 6.70
C ASP A 392 22.19 2.40 6.47
N ARG A 393 21.53 2.86 5.39
CA ARG A 393 21.33 4.29 5.12
C ARG A 393 20.49 4.97 6.20
N LEU A 394 19.38 4.36 6.61
CA LEU A 394 18.52 4.91 7.67
C LEU A 394 19.26 4.95 9.02
N THR A 395 20.05 3.91 9.32
CA THR A 395 20.88 3.85 10.53
C THR A 395 21.92 4.97 10.52
N GLY A 396 22.60 5.21 9.40
CA GLY A 396 23.54 6.32 9.25
C GLY A 396 22.89 7.71 9.34
N ALA A 397 21.67 7.87 8.83
CA ALA A 397 20.91 9.12 9.00
C ALA A 397 20.51 9.34 10.47
N ASN A 398 20.12 8.27 11.18
CA ASN A 398 19.68 8.36 12.56
C ASN A 398 20.84 8.72 13.52
N THR A 399 22.04 8.17 13.28
CA THR A 399 23.23 8.56 14.06
C THR A 399 23.62 10.02 13.85
N LYS A 400 23.44 10.55 12.63
CA LYS A 400 23.64 11.97 12.34
C LYS A 400 22.60 12.85 13.05
N LEU A 401 21.33 12.48 13.03
CA LEU A 401 20.28 13.23 13.71
C LEU A 401 20.49 13.26 15.23
N GLU A 402 20.92 12.15 15.85
CA GLU A 402 21.22 12.14 17.28
C GLU A 402 22.44 13.02 17.63
N SER A 403 23.45 13.11 16.75
CA SER A 403 24.58 14.03 16.99
C SER A 403 24.18 15.50 16.85
N GLU A 404 23.33 15.84 15.87
CA GLU A 404 22.76 17.18 15.70
C GLU A 404 21.87 17.56 16.89
N LYS A 405 21.00 16.64 17.34
CA LYS A 405 20.17 16.82 18.53
C LYS A 405 21.00 17.07 19.79
N LYS A 406 22.10 16.34 19.97
CA LYS A 406 23.05 16.59 21.07
C LYS A 406 23.71 17.97 20.95
N GLY A 407 24.08 18.37 19.74
CA GLY A 407 24.61 19.71 19.46
C GLY A 407 23.62 20.84 19.81
N LEU A 408 22.36 20.70 19.40
CA LEU A 408 21.29 21.63 19.74
C LEU A 408 21.02 21.67 21.25
N GLY A 409 21.03 20.53 21.93
CA GLY A 409 20.90 20.46 23.38
C GLY A 409 21.99 21.25 24.12
N ASN A 410 23.24 21.15 23.68
CA ASN A 410 24.34 21.95 24.23
C ASN A 410 24.17 23.45 23.95
N GLY A 411 23.70 23.80 22.75
CA GLY A 411 23.38 25.19 22.38
C GLY A 411 22.28 25.79 23.26
N LEU A 412 21.20 25.04 23.49
CA LEU A 412 20.10 25.44 24.37
C LEU A 412 20.60 25.67 25.79
N ALA A 413 21.37 24.74 26.35
CA ALA A 413 21.93 24.86 27.70
C ALA A 413 22.82 26.11 27.86
N THR A 414 23.56 26.47 26.81
CA THR A 414 24.38 27.70 26.78
C THR A 414 23.52 28.96 26.77
N LEU A 415 22.44 28.98 25.98
CA LEU A 415 21.50 30.10 25.94
C LEU A 415 20.74 30.27 27.26
N GLU A 416 20.33 29.16 27.89
CA GLU A 416 19.70 29.18 29.21
C GLU A 416 20.65 29.74 30.28
N ALA A 417 21.94 29.40 30.22
CA ALA A 417 22.94 29.98 31.13
C ALA A 417 23.08 31.49 30.91
N LYS A 418 23.20 31.95 29.66
CA LYS A 418 23.24 33.39 29.34
C LYS A 418 21.98 34.14 29.80
N ASN A 419 20.80 33.54 29.64
CA ASN A 419 19.55 34.13 30.12
C ASN A 419 19.53 34.26 31.65
N ARG A 420 20.06 33.27 32.38
CA ARG A 420 20.22 33.34 33.83
C ARG A 420 21.17 34.47 34.24
N ASP A 421 22.28 34.63 33.55
CA ASP A 421 23.25 35.69 33.81
C ASP A 421 22.67 37.09 33.52
N LEU A 422 21.95 37.25 32.40
CA LEU A 422 21.25 38.49 32.05
C LEU A 422 20.16 38.83 33.06
N ALA A 423 19.39 37.85 33.53
CA ALA A 423 18.40 38.06 34.59
C ALA A 423 19.05 38.50 35.92
N ALA A 424 20.21 37.93 36.25
CA ALA A 424 20.99 38.35 37.41
C ALA A 424 21.58 39.76 37.25
N GLN A 425 22.02 40.13 36.04
CA GLN A 425 22.48 41.48 35.71
C GLN A 425 21.33 42.50 35.85
N ALA A 426 20.17 42.22 35.27
CA ALA A 426 19.00 43.09 35.35
C ALA A 426 18.58 43.38 36.81
N LYS A 427 18.67 42.38 37.70
CA LYS A 427 18.44 42.58 39.14
C LYS A 427 19.47 43.51 39.79
N ARG A 428 20.75 43.40 39.42
CA ARG A 428 21.82 44.29 39.92
C ARG A 428 21.65 45.72 39.42
N ASP A 429 21.27 45.87 38.15
CA ASP A 429 21.03 47.18 37.55
C ASP A 429 19.81 47.86 38.18
N ALA A 430 18.70 47.13 38.38
CA ALA A 430 17.52 47.64 39.09
C ALA A 430 17.86 48.09 40.52
N ALA A 431 18.67 47.34 41.26
CA ALA A 431 19.14 47.74 42.59
C ALA A 431 20.02 49.00 42.55
N THR A 432 20.82 49.17 41.49
CA THR A 432 21.68 50.35 41.31
C THR A 432 20.85 51.58 40.96
N ILE A 433 19.87 51.45 40.07
CA ILE A 433 18.91 52.50 39.74
C ILE A 433 18.17 52.95 41.00
N GLY A 434 17.66 52.02 41.81
CA GLY A 434 16.98 52.36 43.06
C GLY A 434 17.87 53.14 44.05
N LYS A 435 19.17 52.83 44.13
CA LYS A 435 20.13 53.63 44.93
C LYS A 435 20.32 55.03 44.36
N LEU A 436 20.47 55.15 43.03
CA LEU A 436 20.64 56.44 42.36
C LEU A 436 19.41 57.33 42.53
N GLU A 437 18.21 56.77 42.38
CA GLU A 437 16.95 57.48 42.63
C GLU A 437 16.85 57.96 44.09
N ALA A 438 17.24 57.14 45.07
CA ALA A 438 17.28 57.56 46.47
C ALA A 438 18.27 58.71 46.70
N THR A 439 19.46 58.66 46.09
CA THR A 439 20.45 59.75 46.18
C THR A 439 19.97 61.03 45.50
N ALA A 440 19.28 60.92 44.36
CA ALA A 440 18.69 62.06 43.67
C ALA A 440 17.64 62.76 44.55
N ARG A 441 16.75 61.99 45.20
CA ARG A 441 15.77 62.54 46.15
C ARG A 441 16.43 63.27 47.31
N LEU A 442 17.48 62.70 47.91
CA LEU A 442 18.23 63.37 48.99
C LEU A 442 18.88 64.67 48.52
N ASN A 443 19.40 64.71 47.30
CA ASN A 443 19.97 65.92 46.71
C ASN A 443 18.90 66.98 46.43
N ASP A 444 17.73 66.58 45.93
CA ASP A 444 16.59 67.49 45.72
C ASP A 444 16.10 68.07 47.05
N ASP A 445 15.99 67.25 48.10
CA ASP A 445 15.62 67.71 49.44
C ASP A 445 16.67 68.68 50.01
N ARG A 446 17.96 68.39 49.81
CA ARG A 446 19.05 69.30 50.19
C ARG A 446 19.00 70.61 49.41
N ALA A 447 18.71 70.56 48.12
CA ALA A 447 18.55 71.75 47.28
C ALA A 447 17.40 72.62 47.78
N ARG A 448 16.24 72.02 48.10
CA ARG A 448 15.10 72.73 48.71
C ARG A 448 15.46 73.34 50.06
N GLN A 449 16.18 72.62 50.92
CA GLN A 449 16.66 73.18 52.19
C GLN A 449 17.57 74.39 51.96
N LEU A 450 18.54 74.28 51.05
CA LEU A 450 19.42 75.40 50.71
C LEU A 450 18.63 76.60 50.17
N GLU A 451 17.67 76.37 49.28
CA GLU A 451 16.77 77.41 48.77
C GLU A 451 16.01 78.12 49.89
N THR A 452 15.42 77.37 50.84
CA THR A 452 14.73 77.98 52.00
C THR A 452 15.68 78.79 52.89
N THR A 453 16.94 78.35 53.07
CA THR A 453 17.94 79.11 53.83
C THR A 453 18.39 80.38 53.11
N LEU A 454 18.52 80.33 51.78
CA LEU A 454 18.83 81.51 50.96
C LEU A 454 17.69 82.51 50.99
N ASP A 455 16.44 82.05 50.88
CA ASP A 455 15.27 82.92 51.01
C ASP A 455 15.18 83.59 52.39
N LYS A 456 15.50 82.84 53.46
CA LYS A 456 15.55 83.41 54.81
C LYS A 456 16.63 84.48 54.94
N THR A 457 17.86 84.19 54.50
CA THR A 457 18.97 85.17 54.58
C THR A 457 18.70 86.38 53.69
N ARG A 458 18.05 86.20 52.53
CA ARG A 458 17.58 87.28 51.68
C ARG A 458 16.53 88.15 52.38
N ARG A 459 15.51 87.57 53.02
CA ARG A 459 14.52 88.36 53.79
C ARG A 459 15.16 89.11 54.96
N GLU A 460 16.12 88.49 55.65
CA GLU A 460 16.87 89.15 56.72
C GLU A 460 17.73 90.30 56.22
N SER A 461 18.41 90.14 55.06
CA SER A 461 19.21 91.21 54.47
C SER A 461 18.34 92.34 53.91
N GLU A 462 17.22 92.03 53.28
CA GLU A 462 16.20 93.01 52.87
C GLU A 462 15.63 93.75 54.09
N GLY A 463 15.35 93.04 55.20
CA GLY A 463 14.91 93.63 56.46
C GLY A 463 15.95 94.58 57.07
N LYS A 464 17.22 94.17 57.13
CA LYS A 464 18.33 95.03 57.57
C LYS A 464 18.52 96.23 56.64
N ALA A 465 18.41 96.05 55.33
CA ALA A 465 18.50 97.13 54.36
C ALA A 465 17.37 98.16 54.55
N ARG A 466 16.14 97.71 54.84
CA ARG A 466 15.02 98.60 55.20
C ARG A 466 15.29 99.38 56.50
N GLN A 467 15.77 98.71 57.54
CA GLN A 467 16.16 99.38 58.79
C GLN A 467 17.28 100.42 58.58
N HIS A 468 18.28 100.10 57.77
CA HIS A 468 19.34 101.05 57.41
C HIS A 468 18.81 102.22 56.57
N ALA A 469 17.87 101.98 55.66
CA ALA A 469 17.21 103.03 54.90
C ALA A 469 16.38 103.95 55.83
N GLU A 470 15.61 103.39 56.76
CA GLU A 470 14.87 104.16 57.77
C GLU A 470 15.80 104.99 58.66
N GLN A 471 16.92 104.40 59.14
CA GLN A 471 17.93 105.14 59.89
C GLN A 471 18.58 106.25 59.06
N ARG A 472 18.81 106.00 57.77
CA ARG A 472 19.33 107.01 56.85
C ARG A 472 18.31 108.12 56.64
N ASP A 473 17.03 107.82 56.46
CA ASP A 473 15.96 108.81 56.30
C ASP A 473 15.76 109.66 57.57
N ILE A 474 15.92 109.07 58.75
CA ILE A 474 15.93 109.80 60.02
C ILE A 474 17.14 110.73 60.07
N ARG A 475 18.34 110.23 59.76
CA ARG A 475 19.56 111.06 59.70
C ARG A 475 19.48 112.14 58.64
N GLU A 476 18.89 111.87 57.48
CA GLU A 476 18.67 112.86 56.43
C GLU A 476 17.63 113.90 56.87
N ARG A 477 16.59 113.53 57.63
CA ARG A 477 15.69 114.49 58.27
C ARG A 477 16.41 115.34 59.30
N ASP A 478 17.24 114.74 60.16
CA ASP A 478 18.04 115.48 61.15
C ASP A 478 19.04 116.43 60.47
N ILE A 479 19.67 116.00 59.37
CA ILE A 479 20.54 116.85 58.55
C ILE A 479 19.72 117.95 57.89
N ARG A 480 18.56 117.67 57.29
CA ARG A 480 17.70 118.71 56.71
C ARG A 480 17.19 119.69 57.74
N GLU A 481 16.84 119.25 58.94
CA GLU A 481 16.49 120.15 60.04
C GLU A 481 17.68 120.97 60.51
N ARG A 482 18.88 120.38 60.57
CA ARG A 482 20.12 121.11 60.87
C ARG A 482 20.46 122.11 59.77
N ASP A 483 20.26 121.75 58.51
CA ASP A 483 20.48 122.60 57.34
C ASP A 483 19.42 123.68 57.24
N ILE A 484 18.16 123.44 57.63
CA ILE A 484 17.12 124.46 57.76
C ILE A 484 17.47 125.41 58.91
N ARG A 485 17.95 124.91 60.06
CA ARG A 485 18.43 125.76 61.16
C ARG A 485 19.69 126.53 60.78
N GLU A 486 20.62 125.94 60.03
CA GLU A 486 21.79 126.63 59.47
C GLU A 486 21.38 127.63 58.39
N ARG A 487 20.36 127.32 57.58
CA ARG A 487 19.82 128.22 56.55
C ARG A 487 19.06 129.39 57.19
N ASP A 488 18.31 129.18 58.26
CA ASP A 488 17.67 130.24 59.05
C ASP A 488 18.70 131.12 59.80
N ILE A 489 19.87 130.58 60.14
CA ILE A 489 21.00 131.34 60.73
C ILE A 489 21.85 132.03 59.66
N ARG A 490 21.98 131.46 58.45
CA ARG A 490 22.75 132.03 57.32
C ARG A 490 21.93 132.93 56.39
N GLU A 491 20.59 132.88 56.39
CA GLU A 491 19.71 133.76 55.59
C GLU A 491 19.52 135.16 56.22
N ARG A 492 20.12 135.44 57.38
CA ARG A 492 20.16 136.79 57.97
C ARG A 492 21.44 137.57 57.67
N ASP A 493 22.47 136.94 57.10
CA ASP A 493 23.70 137.63 56.70
C ASP A 493 24.09 137.28 55.25
N ILE A 494 23.86 138.26 54.38
CA ILE A 494 24.58 138.52 53.11
C ILE A 494 24.04 137.79 51.87
N ARG A 495 23.26 138.57 51.10
CA ARG A 495 23.16 138.51 49.64
C ARG A 495 24.54 138.77 49.02
N GLU A 496 24.99 137.94 48.09
CA GLU A 496 25.44 138.34 46.73
C GLU A 496 26.17 137.20 45.97
N ARG A 497 25.78 137.08 44.69
CA ARG A 497 26.53 136.64 43.49
C ARG A 497 26.86 135.16 43.21
N ASP A 498 26.13 134.66 42.22
CA ASP A 498 26.58 134.29 40.85
C ASP A 498 27.67 133.24 40.59
N ASP A 499 27.25 132.33 39.70
CA ASP A 499 27.90 131.86 38.48
C ASP A 499 28.85 130.64 38.44
N THR A 500 28.34 129.63 37.70
CA THR A 500 28.99 128.85 36.63
C THR A 500 29.88 127.62 36.96
N THR A 501 29.51 126.47 36.38
CA THR A 501 30.20 125.72 35.29
C THR A 501 30.27 124.18 35.46
N ARG A 502 30.11 123.47 34.31
CA ARG A 502 30.53 122.07 33.93
C ARG A 502 29.63 120.91 34.40
N ARG A 503 28.87 120.18 33.56
CA ARG A 503 29.11 119.43 32.28
C ARG A 503 30.27 118.41 32.31
N HIS A 504 29.91 117.11 32.40
CA HIS A 504 30.47 115.94 31.69
C HIS A 504 29.39 114.82 31.74
N LEU A 505 28.84 114.31 30.63
CA LEU A 505 29.36 113.25 29.72
C LEU A 505 29.74 111.98 30.51
N ARG A 506 29.37 110.74 30.18
CA ARG A 506 28.78 110.13 28.97
C ARG A 506 28.42 108.67 29.29
N ASP A 507 27.51 108.13 28.47
CA ASP A 507 27.42 106.74 27.97
C ASP A 507 28.10 105.58 28.73
N GLU A 508 27.32 104.52 28.97
CA GLU A 508 27.56 103.27 28.24
C GLU A 508 26.26 102.47 28.11
N ARG A 509 25.68 102.55 26.91
CA ARG A 509 24.74 101.55 26.41
C ARG A 509 25.54 100.26 26.21
N HIS A 510 25.17 99.18 26.88
CA HIS A 510 25.53 97.85 26.43
C HIS A 510 24.33 97.24 25.71
N HIS A 511 24.41 97.28 24.38
CA HIS A 511 23.79 96.26 23.54
C HIS A 511 24.31 94.88 23.98
N PRO A 512 23.45 93.91 24.31
CA PRO A 512 23.82 92.53 24.02
C PRO A 512 23.81 92.41 22.50
N GLN A 513 24.96 92.06 21.92
CA GLN A 513 25.02 91.58 20.54
C GLN A 513 24.05 90.41 20.42
N SER A 514 22.89 90.69 19.81
CA SER A 514 21.98 89.66 19.37
C SER A 514 22.72 88.82 18.34
N LEU A 515 22.94 87.55 18.66
CA LEU A 515 23.13 86.50 17.67
C LEU A 515 22.06 86.66 16.58
N PRO A 516 22.37 86.45 15.30
CA PRO A 516 21.49 86.80 14.19
C PRO A 516 20.13 86.15 14.41
N ALA A 517 19.11 86.97 14.71
CA ALA A 517 17.79 86.52 15.15
C ALA A 517 17.15 85.50 14.20
N ARG A 518 17.53 85.52 12.91
CA ARG A 518 17.10 84.57 11.89
C ARG A 518 17.64 83.14 12.04
N GLU A 519 18.81 82.96 12.64
CA GLU A 519 19.38 81.62 12.88
C GLU A 519 18.83 81.02 14.17
N LEU A 520 18.65 81.86 15.20
CA LEU A 520 18.01 81.49 16.46
C LEU A 520 16.51 81.21 16.27
N GLU A 521 15.79 81.99 15.44
CA GLU A 521 14.42 81.67 15.07
C GLU A 521 14.30 80.38 14.26
N ARG A 522 15.24 80.11 13.34
CA ARG A 522 15.25 78.83 12.60
C ARG A 522 15.57 77.65 13.49
N GLN A 523 16.55 77.76 14.39
CA GLN A 523 16.84 76.70 15.36
C GLN A 523 15.71 76.53 16.39
N SER A 524 15.06 77.61 16.83
CA SER A 524 13.89 77.54 17.70
C SER A 524 12.64 77.04 16.97
N ALA A 525 12.51 77.24 15.65
CA ALA A 525 11.44 76.65 14.84
C ALA A 525 11.66 75.15 14.64
N ILE A 526 12.88 74.73 14.30
CA ILE A 526 13.25 73.31 14.17
C ILE A 526 13.14 72.60 15.51
N SER A 527 13.56 73.24 16.61
CA SER A 527 13.43 72.70 17.97
C SER A 527 11.96 72.61 18.41
N ARG A 528 11.14 73.61 18.11
CA ARG A 528 9.68 73.53 18.36
C ARG A 528 9.02 72.43 17.55
N GLU A 529 9.32 72.32 16.26
CA GLU A 529 8.78 71.27 15.40
C GLU A 529 9.25 69.88 15.85
N ALA A 530 10.49 69.73 16.30
CA ALA A 530 11.00 68.50 16.89
C ALA A 530 10.32 68.17 18.23
N HIS A 531 10.07 69.16 19.08
CA HIS A 531 9.34 68.98 20.34
C HIS A 531 7.86 68.65 20.12
N GLU A 532 7.21 69.25 19.12
CA GLU A 532 5.83 68.95 18.72
C GLU A 532 5.72 67.54 18.15
N ARG A 533 6.65 67.11 17.29
CA ARG A 533 6.71 65.72 16.79
C ARG A 533 6.99 64.72 17.92
N ALA A 534 7.88 65.06 18.86
CA ALA A 534 8.14 64.23 20.03
C ALA A 534 6.92 64.15 20.96
N ALA A 535 6.18 65.25 21.14
CA ALA A 535 4.94 65.28 21.90
C ALA A 535 3.81 64.47 21.24
N ASP A 536 3.67 64.56 19.91
CA ASP A 536 2.69 63.77 19.15
C ASP A 536 3.02 62.27 19.19
N LEU A 537 4.30 61.90 19.08
CA LEU A 537 4.73 60.50 19.24
C LEU A 537 4.52 59.98 20.66
N ARG A 538 4.80 60.79 21.69
CA ARG A 538 4.50 60.44 23.09
C ARG A 538 3.00 60.26 23.30
N SER A 539 2.18 61.18 22.80
CA SER A 539 0.72 61.06 22.88
C SER A 539 0.19 59.80 22.18
N LYS A 540 0.77 59.42 21.04
CA LYS A 540 0.43 58.16 20.34
C LYS A 540 0.89 56.91 21.09
N LEU A 541 2.04 56.97 21.78
CA LEU A 541 2.52 55.89 22.63
C LEU A 541 1.63 55.72 23.86
N ASP A 542 1.27 56.82 24.55
CA ASP A 542 0.37 56.81 25.70
C ASP A 542 -1.02 56.28 25.30
N ALA A 543 -1.52 56.66 24.12
CA ALA A 543 -2.78 56.14 23.59
C ALA A 543 -2.71 54.63 23.25
N ALA A 544 -1.55 54.16 22.76
CA ALA A 544 -1.33 52.74 22.49
C ALA A 544 -1.20 51.92 23.79
N GLU A 545 -0.54 52.48 24.81
CA GLU A 545 -0.41 51.88 26.14
C GLU A 545 -1.79 51.73 26.80
N LEU A 546 -2.62 52.78 26.79
CA LEU A 546 -4.00 52.73 27.28
C LEU A 546 -4.85 51.71 26.50
N LEU A 547 -4.64 51.55 25.19
CA LEU A 547 -5.32 50.53 24.39
C LEU A 547 -4.89 49.10 24.77
N MET A 548 -3.60 48.89 25.04
CA MET A 548 -3.08 47.60 25.49
C MET A 548 -3.57 47.28 26.91
N GLU A 549 -3.58 48.25 27.82
CA GLU A 549 -4.14 48.09 29.17
C GLU A 549 -5.64 47.79 29.13
N ALA A 550 -6.41 48.49 28.29
CA ALA A 550 -7.83 48.20 28.09
C ALA A 550 -8.06 46.78 27.56
N LYS A 551 -7.20 46.29 26.65
CA LYS A 551 -7.27 44.92 26.12
C LYS A 551 -6.84 43.88 27.15
N ALA A 552 -5.83 44.16 27.96
CA ALA A 552 -5.42 43.30 29.07
C ALA A 552 -6.52 43.19 30.13
N ALA A 553 -7.20 44.31 30.45
CA ALA A 553 -8.36 44.32 31.34
C ALA A 553 -9.55 43.54 30.77
N GLU A 554 -9.81 43.63 29.46
CA GLU A 554 -10.85 42.84 28.78
C GLU A 554 -10.55 41.33 28.86
N MET A 555 -9.29 40.93 28.66
CA MET A 555 -8.85 39.53 28.79
C MET A 555 -8.95 39.02 30.22
N ALA A 556 -8.50 39.80 31.21
CA ALA A 556 -8.64 39.45 32.62
C ALA A 556 -10.12 39.33 33.06
N ALA A 557 -11.01 40.18 32.51
CA ALA A 557 -12.44 40.08 32.76
C ALA A 557 -13.07 38.82 32.13
N LEU A 558 -12.56 38.38 30.98
CA LEU A 558 -12.99 37.13 30.33
C LEU A 558 -12.51 35.91 31.10
N GLU A 559 -11.27 35.89 31.58
CA GLU A 559 -10.75 34.82 32.45
C GLU A 559 -11.59 34.69 33.72
N ARG A 560 -11.91 35.81 34.39
CA ARG A 560 -12.81 35.78 35.57
C ARG A 560 -14.20 35.23 35.23
N LYS A 561 -14.75 35.54 34.04
CA LYS A 561 -16.04 34.99 33.60
C LYS A 561 -15.96 33.49 33.32
N CYS A 562 -14.86 33.00 32.73
CA CYS A 562 -14.61 31.58 32.52
C CYS A 562 -14.45 30.83 33.84
N SER A 563 -13.62 31.33 34.77
CA SER A 563 -13.47 30.72 36.11
C SER A 563 -14.77 30.74 36.91
N ALA A 564 -15.59 31.80 36.79
CA ALA A 564 -16.91 31.84 37.42
C ALA A 564 -17.91 30.86 36.77
N ALA A 565 -17.83 30.62 35.46
CA ALA A 565 -18.64 29.63 34.76
C ALA A 565 -18.24 28.19 35.17
N GLU A 566 -16.94 27.92 35.30
CA GLU A 566 -16.43 26.63 35.79
C GLU A 566 -16.83 26.38 37.26
N ALA A 567 -16.73 27.39 38.12
CA ALA A 567 -17.17 27.28 39.52
C ALA A 567 -18.68 27.00 39.62
N ARG A 568 -19.49 27.60 38.73
CA ARG A 568 -20.94 27.31 38.65
C ARG A 568 -21.24 25.91 38.13
N ALA A 569 -20.46 25.41 37.16
CA ALA A 569 -20.60 24.05 36.66
C ALA A 569 -20.29 23.02 37.76
N ARG A 570 -19.20 23.21 38.53
CA ARG A 570 -18.89 22.34 39.67
C ARG A 570 -19.92 22.43 40.81
N ALA A 571 -20.48 23.62 41.06
CA ALA A 571 -21.54 23.80 42.04
C ALA A 571 -22.88 23.15 41.62
N ALA A 572 -23.14 23.05 40.30
CA ALA A 572 -24.29 22.34 39.75
C ALA A 572 -24.12 20.81 39.87
N GLU A 573 -22.91 20.30 39.62
CA GLU A 573 -22.57 18.87 39.83
C GLU A 573 -22.65 18.46 41.31
N GLY A 574 -22.36 19.37 42.24
CA GLY A 574 -22.53 19.15 43.68
C GLY A 574 -23.98 19.19 44.20
N LYS A 575 -24.94 19.71 43.41
CA LYS A 575 -26.36 19.84 43.80
C LYS A 575 -27.30 18.83 43.12
N SER A 576 -26.84 18.05 42.14
CA SER A 576 -27.65 17.03 41.47
C SER A 576 -27.67 15.67 42.17
N GLY A 577 -27.47 15.64 43.50
CA GLY A 577 -27.57 14.46 44.36
C GLY A 577 -28.94 14.25 45.02
N GLY A 578 -29.95 15.06 44.68
CA GLY A 578 -31.32 14.93 45.19
C GLY A 578 -32.32 15.05 44.04
N GLY A 579 -33.22 14.06 43.94
CA GLY A 579 -34.00 13.77 42.73
C GLY A 579 -35.12 14.75 42.37
N GLY A 580 -35.64 14.52 41.16
CA GLY A 580 -36.96 14.93 40.70
C GLY A 580 -37.06 16.30 40.03
N GLU A 581 -36.85 16.35 38.71
CA GLU A 581 -37.66 17.09 37.71
C GLU A 581 -36.89 17.15 36.37
N ALA A 582 -37.21 16.23 35.46
CA ALA A 582 -36.40 15.89 34.28
C ALA A 582 -36.86 16.53 32.95
N ALA A 583 -37.74 17.55 32.97
CA ALA A 583 -38.31 18.10 31.73
C ALA A 583 -37.99 19.58 31.44
N SER A 584 -37.59 20.38 32.43
CA SER A 584 -37.21 21.80 32.21
C SER A 584 -35.69 22.06 32.23
N THR A 585 -34.93 21.10 32.75
CA THR A 585 -33.47 21.15 32.90
C THR A 585 -32.74 20.86 31.59
N THR A 586 -33.30 20.01 30.72
CA THR A 586 -32.71 19.68 29.40
C THR A 586 -32.63 20.90 28.47
N SER A 587 -33.65 21.75 28.41
CA SER A 587 -33.61 22.97 27.57
C SER A 587 -32.58 23.99 28.08
N ARG A 588 -32.42 24.11 29.40
CA ARG A 588 -31.51 25.08 30.02
C ARG A 588 -30.05 24.59 30.00
N ASP A 589 -29.85 23.28 30.09
CA ASP A 589 -28.55 22.64 29.91
C ASP A 589 -28.10 22.66 28.44
N GLU A 590 -29.02 22.51 27.48
CA GLU A 590 -28.71 22.65 26.06
C GLU A 590 -28.31 24.10 25.72
N GLU A 591 -29.02 25.09 26.27
CA GLU A 591 -28.72 26.51 26.05
C GLU A 591 -27.39 26.93 26.71
N THR A 592 -27.10 26.44 27.91
CA THR A 592 -25.81 26.69 28.58
C THR A 592 -24.65 26.00 27.87
N ARG A 593 -24.84 24.78 27.36
CA ARG A 593 -23.83 24.10 26.51
C ARG A 593 -23.63 24.81 25.17
N ALA A 594 -24.68 25.35 24.56
CA ALA A 594 -24.55 26.15 23.34
C ALA A 594 -23.79 27.46 23.59
N ARG A 595 -24.06 28.14 24.72
CA ARG A 595 -23.32 29.34 25.13
C ARG A 595 -21.85 29.04 25.47
N LEU A 596 -21.56 27.89 26.07
CA LEU A 596 -20.17 27.45 26.33
C LEU A 596 -19.42 27.16 25.03
N ARG A 597 -20.03 26.47 24.06
CA ARG A 597 -19.40 26.23 22.74
C ARG A 597 -19.16 27.51 21.95
N GLU A 598 -20.07 28.47 22.03
CA GLU A 598 -19.89 29.78 21.40
C GLU A 598 -18.80 30.60 22.10
N LEU A 599 -18.67 30.50 23.42
CA LEU A 599 -17.55 31.09 24.16
C LEU A 599 -16.21 30.41 23.81
N GLU A 600 -16.18 29.08 23.69
CA GLU A 600 -15.00 28.33 23.25
C GLU A 600 -14.57 28.72 21.83
N ARG A 601 -15.53 28.86 20.89
CA ARG A 601 -15.27 29.33 19.53
C ARG A 601 -14.70 30.75 19.54
N ARG A 602 -15.29 31.67 20.32
CA ARG A 602 -14.80 33.05 20.43
C ARG A 602 -13.42 33.11 21.09
N CYS A 603 -13.14 32.26 22.07
CA CYS A 603 -11.82 32.15 22.68
C CYS A 603 -10.81 31.61 21.66
N ALA A 604 -11.14 30.57 20.90
CA ALA A 604 -10.27 30.03 19.86
C ALA A 604 -9.99 31.06 18.75
N GLU A 605 -11.00 31.83 18.31
CA GLU A 605 -10.85 32.90 17.33
C GLU A 605 -9.99 34.06 17.88
N LYS A 606 -10.18 34.45 19.14
CA LYS A 606 -9.33 35.46 19.79
C LYS A 606 -7.89 34.97 19.95
N THR A 607 -7.67 33.70 20.29
CA THR A 607 -6.33 33.11 20.43
C THR A 607 -5.63 32.99 19.06
N ALA A 608 -6.36 32.60 18.01
CA ALA A 608 -5.84 32.59 16.65
C ALA A 608 -5.48 34.01 16.17
N ALA A 609 -6.34 35.00 16.46
CA ALA A 609 -6.05 36.40 16.17
C ALA A 609 -4.86 36.93 16.98
N ALA A 610 -4.67 36.48 18.23
CA ALA A 610 -3.50 36.83 19.03
C ALA A 610 -2.21 36.23 18.46
N PHE A 611 -2.23 34.98 18.00
CA PHE A 611 -1.07 34.38 17.31
C PHE A 611 -0.76 35.06 15.99
N GLU A 612 -1.77 35.42 15.20
CA GLU A 612 -1.57 36.17 13.95
C GLU A 612 -1.01 37.58 14.22
N TRP A 613 -1.47 38.23 15.29
CA TRP A 613 -0.94 39.52 15.71
C TRP A 613 0.49 39.41 16.24
N GLN A 614 0.81 38.35 16.99
CA GLN A 614 2.17 38.06 17.45
C GLN A 614 3.12 37.83 16.27
N ALA A 615 2.71 37.06 15.26
CA ALA A 615 3.49 36.86 14.03
C ALA A 615 3.72 38.19 13.29
N LYS A 616 2.70 39.06 13.19
CA LYS A 616 2.85 40.41 12.61
C LYS A 616 3.81 41.30 13.41
N CYS A 617 3.82 41.19 14.74
CA CYS A 617 4.77 41.89 15.60
C CYS A 617 6.20 41.37 15.42
N GLU A 618 6.39 40.05 15.26
CA GLU A 618 7.69 39.42 14.98
C GLU A 618 8.23 39.82 13.60
N ASP A 619 7.38 39.84 12.57
CA ASP A 619 7.73 40.36 11.24
C ASP A 619 8.11 41.85 11.29
N ARG A 620 7.34 42.67 12.02
CA ARG A 620 7.64 44.09 12.21
C ARG A 620 8.95 44.31 12.96
N ASN A 621 9.23 43.51 13.98
CA ASN A 621 10.50 43.57 14.72
C ASN A 621 11.67 43.17 13.84
N THR A 622 11.50 42.14 13.00
CA THR A 622 12.52 41.71 12.05
C THR A 622 12.81 42.79 11.01
N TYR A 623 11.77 43.44 10.49
CA TYR A 623 11.90 44.60 9.60
C TYR A 623 12.56 45.80 10.28
N THR A 624 12.22 46.08 11.54
CA THR A 624 12.81 47.17 12.32
C THR A 624 14.31 46.92 12.58
N LEU A 625 14.69 45.69 12.96
CA LEU A 625 16.09 45.29 13.12
C LEU A 625 16.88 45.40 11.81
N SER A 626 16.25 45.09 10.66
CA SER A 626 16.86 45.31 9.35
C SER A 626 17.09 46.80 9.08
N LEU A 627 16.11 47.65 9.37
CA LEU A 627 16.25 49.11 9.21
C LEU A 627 17.33 49.69 10.14
N GLU A 628 17.38 49.26 11.40
CA GLU A 628 18.42 49.68 12.35
C GLU A 628 19.81 49.32 11.84
N LYS A 629 19.96 48.11 11.27
CA LYS A 629 21.21 47.68 10.65
C LYS A 629 21.60 48.56 9.46
N ASP A 630 20.66 48.86 8.58
CA ASP A 630 20.90 49.71 7.40
C ASP A 630 21.25 51.16 7.82
N VAL A 631 20.61 51.68 8.87
CA VAL A 631 20.92 53.00 9.43
C VAL A 631 22.31 53.04 10.07
N GLU A 632 22.70 52.00 10.81
CA GLU A 632 24.04 51.93 11.40
C GLU A 632 25.13 51.78 10.32
N GLU A 633 24.85 51.05 9.24
CA GLU A 633 25.75 50.97 8.09
C GLU A 633 25.90 52.34 7.40
N MET A 634 24.79 53.05 7.15
CA MET A 634 24.83 54.42 6.62
C MET A 634 25.58 55.37 7.56
N ARG A 635 25.38 55.25 8.87
CA ARG A 635 26.11 56.04 9.87
C ARG A 635 27.61 55.77 9.80
N GLY A 636 28.03 54.51 9.72
CA GLY A 636 29.44 54.13 9.57
C GLY A 636 30.06 54.68 8.28
N VAL A 637 29.32 54.65 7.16
CA VAL A 637 29.75 55.28 5.90
C VAL A 637 29.89 56.79 6.07
N MET A 638 28.93 57.45 6.72
CA MET A 638 28.94 58.89 6.94
C MET A 638 30.07 59.32 7.88
N GLU A 639 30.33 58.59 8.96
CA GLU A 639 31.48 58.79 9.85
C GLU A 639 32.82 58.61 9.10
N GLY A 640 32.89 57.62 8.21
CA GLY A 640 34.02 57.40 7.31
C GLY A 640 34.24 58.56 6.32
N VAL A 641 33.17 59.12 5.76
CA VAL A 641 33.24 60.30 4.87
C VAL A 641 33.65 61.55 5.66
N LEU A 642 33.04 61.80 6.82
CA LEU A 642 33.37 62.93 7.69
C LEU A 642 34.82 62.87 8.18
N SER A 643 35.34 61.68 8.47
CA SER A 643 36.76 61.48 8.82
C SER A 643 37.69 61.87 7.67
N ARG A 644 37.36 61.48 6.43
CA ARG A 644 38.14 61.88 5.24
C ARG A 644 38.05 63.37 4.98
N VAL A 645 36.87 63.98 5.14
CA VAL A 645 36.67 65.43 5.01
C VAL A 645 37.44 66.18 6.10
N SER A 646 37.43 65.69 7.34
CA SER A 646 38.19 66.26 8.46
C SER A 646 39.70 66.20 8.20
N VAL A 647 40.23 65.05 7.73
CA VAL A 647 41.64 64.93 7.32
C VAL A 647 41.97 65.86 6.16
N HIS A 648 41.06 66.00 5.19
CA HIS A 648 41.25 66.90 4.05
C HIS A 648 41.22 68.38 4.47
N GLN A 649 40.30 68.77 5.36
CA GLN A 649 40.24 70.11 5.95
C GLN A 649 41.45 70.40 6.83
N GLY A 650 41.92 69.44 7.63
CA GLY A 650 43.15 69.56 8.41
C GLY A 650 44.39 69.71 7.52
N ARG A 651 44.47 68.98 6.41
CA ARG A 651 45.52 69.18 5.39
C ARG A 651 45.39 70.54 4.68
N LYS A 652 44.18 70.98 4.38
CA LYS A 652 43.92 72.29 3.75
C LYS A 652 44.29 73.44 4.69
N ARG A 653 43.88 73.39 5.96
CA ARG A 653 44.28 74.33 7.02
C ARG A 653 45.79 74.39 7.18
N ARG A 654 46.49 73.25 7.28
CA ARG A 654 47.98 73.24 7.34
C ARG A 654 48.63 73.88 6.12
N ARG A 655 47.98 73.87 4.95
CA ARG A 655 48.46 74.54 3.72
C ARG A 655 48.12 76.03 3.66
N THR A 656 46.99 76.45 4.23
CA THR A 656 46.51 77.85 4.16
C THR A 656 46.89 78.68 5.38
N GLU A 657 47.03 78.06 6.55
CA GLU A 657 47.27 78.72 7.85
C GLU A 657 48.70 78.47 8.37
N GLY A 658 49.46 77.53 7.75
CA GLY A 658 50.78 77.12 8.23
C GLY A 658 50.69 76.22 9.48
N PRO A 659 51.80 75.62 9.95
CA PRO A 659 51.79 74.78 11.14
C PRO A 659 51.63 75.64 12.38
N ASP A 660 50.43 75.67 12.96
CA ASP A 660 50.20 76.27 14.27
C ASP A 660 51.08 75.60 15.34
N PHE A 661 51.71 76.47 16.14
CA PHE A 661 52.64 76.15 17.20
C PHE A 661 51.99 75.28 18.29
N LYS A 662 52.80 74.37 18.85
CA LYS A 662 52.50 73.62 20.07
C LYS A 662 52.13 74.58 21.21
N VAL A 663 51.02 74.30 21.89
CA VAL A 663 50.80 74.61 23.31
C VAL A 663 50.65 73.28 24.03
#